data_AF-A0A9C9W4J5-F1
#
_entry.id   AF-A0A9C9W4J5-F1
#
_cell.length_a   1.000
_cell.length_b   1.000
_cell.length_c   1.000
_cell.angle_alpha   90.00
_cell.angle_beta   90.00
_cell.angle_gamma   90.00
#
_symmetry.space_group_name_H-M   'P 1'
#
loop_
_entity.id
_entity.type
_entity.pdbx_description
1 polymer ?
#
loop_
_entity_poly.entity_id
_entity_poly.type
_entity_poly.pdbx_seq_one_letter_code
_entity_poly.pdbx_strand_id
1 'polypeptide(L)'
;MAAPALRQPEVEVVWQPFPGGQTRFLTCPVREIFAEGNRGGGKRLANDQPVLTDRGWVPAGDVTMQDRLVAPDGQYTRILGIYPGRREPYYRVVTEGGASVVVCGEHNWLVYHGKNGSRDGWRVLTTEQIRDRKGPHYLPLMSAPAPGRKWRGFDPWIVGYLLGNGTTNAAHPSIYTVEPEVIDYLERAGWRVYDYPSQSTTMVTLLGDAGKALQALVGRHSGGDKRIPYVLLAADPDSRLALLQGLMDSDGSVERGNGTSKNPGGQCAFVSVSRHLAEGVQYLVRSLGGKARIHWKNKHSDKGGRHGYWHVSITHAGKFNPFRLPRKARKVRPQKGSRNRILAIEPVGERDGVCFEVEHPSHLFVVKDFIVTHNTETLIMKYLRYVGVGFGSAWTGIVFRREYKHLDDVVKKCKRWIPQIFPQARWLSAKSDYKWVFPDGEELFLRAIKDPDDYWNYHGHEYPFVGWEELTNWPSNDCYEVMKSTNRCSVPEVPRFYCSTGNPYGAGHGWVKEHFIDIGPEGTVVTDDQGNARVRIHVDLEDNRAMMENDPEYVKQLDGIKNPELRRAWRDGDWDIVVGGFLQGIWNPKVHVVKPFEVPLDWPRWRAMDWGFAAPYSIGWYTISPDGVVYRYRELYGYGGKAGVGTRESATEVARKVRQLEARELAAGVVFRRNPADSQIFANDGREKTIEEYFRKEGVRWVKASKGPGSRVNGAQAIIQALQQEKFKVFDTCRHFIRTVPVLMPDPHNWEDVDTEMEDHCWDEAMYSLRSRHKALQLDDAANEPKPGTYDWLIKVTSEKKRTIRV
;
A
#
# COMPACT_ATOMS: atom_id res chain seq x y z
N MET A 1 23.29 -46.12 -33.98
CA MET A 1 21.96 -45.66 -33.53
C MET A 1 22.13 -45.03 -32.16
N ALA A 2 22.07 -43.70 -32.06
CA ALA A 2 22.08 -42.99 -30.78
C ALA A 2 20.64 -42.60 -30.44
N ALA A 3 20.20 -42.93 -29.22
CA ALA A 3 18.84 -42.66 -28.75
C ALA A 3 18.56 -41.14 -28.71
N PRO A 4 17.36 -40.68 -29.09
CA PRO A 4 17.02 -39.27 -29.07
C PRO A 4 16.93 -38.76 -27.62
N ALA A 5 17.60 -37.65 -27.33
CA ALA A 5 17.53 -36.96 -26.05
C ALA A 5 16.10 -36.51 -25.75
N LEU A 6 15.54 -36.98 -24.63
CA LEU A 6 14.24 -36.59 -24.10
C LEU A 6 14.24 -35.07 -23.81
N ARG A 7 13.43 -34.30 -24.55
CA ARG A 7 13.16 -32.90 -24.22
C ARG A 7 12.39 -32.84 -22.90
N GLN A 8 12.96 -32.20 -21.89
CA GLN A 8 12.25 -31.88 -20.65
C GLN A 8 11.04 -30.98 -20.95
N PRO A 9 9.87 -31.20 -20.32
CA PRO A 9 8.72 -30.33 -20.50
C PRO A 9 9.07 -28.92 -19.98
N GLU A 10 8.72 -27.87 -20.74
CA GLU A 10 8.78 -26.48 -20.23
C GLU A 10 7.98 -26.39 -18.89
N VAL A 11 8.13 -25.35 -18.05
CA VAL A 11 7.40 -25.24 -16.76
C VAL A 11 6.57 -23.96 -16.67
N GLU A 12 5.33 -24.07 -16.21
CA GLU A 12 4.45 -22.95 -15.84
C GLU A 12 4.97 -22.20 -14.60
N VAL A 13 5.47 -20.98 -14.76
CA VAL A 13 5.76 -19.98 -13.72
C VAL A 13 4.58 -19.02 -13.63
N VAL A 14 3.53 -19.42 -12.91
CA VAL A 14 2.33 -18.64 -12.57
C VAL A 14 2.67 -17.30 -11.89
N TRP A 15 3.81 -17.24 -11.19
CA TRP A 15 4.24 -16.10 -10.40
C TRP A 15 5.77 -16.10 -10.19
N GLN A 16 6.43 -14.93 -10.16
CA GLN A 16 7.88 -14.79 -9.93
C GLN A 16 8.21 -13.57 -9.03
N PRO A 17 9.20 -13.67 -8.11
CA PRO A 17 9.63 -12.53 -7.29
C PRO A 17 10.33 -11.43 -8.08
N PHE A 18 10.28 -10.21 -7.55
CA PHE A 18 11.18 -9.13 -7.94
C PHE A 18 12.64 -9.41 -7.49
N PRO A 19 13.65 -9.02 -8.28
CA PRO A 19 15.05 -8.99 -7.83
C PRO A 19 15.22 -8.13 -6.56
N GLY A 20 16.23 -8.42 -5.75
CA GLY A 20 16.48 -7.68 -4.50
C GLY A 20 15.68 -8.22 -3.32
N GLY A 21 14.96 -7.36 -2.59
CA GLY A 21 14.29 -7.69 -1.33
C GLY A 21 13.33 -8.88 -1.40
N GLN A 22 12.53 -8.99 -2.47
CA GLN A 22 11.56 -10.09 -2.60
C GLN A 22 12.21 -11.43 -2.92
N THR A 23 13.20 -11.45 -3.82
CA THR A 23 13.99 -12.66 -4.06
C THR A 23 14.72 -13.08 -2.79
N ARG A 24 15.38 -12.13 -2.10
CA ARG A 24 16.06 -12.38 -0.82
C ARG A 24 15.11 -12.99 0.20
N PHE A 25 13.91 -12.43 0.38
CA PHE A 25 12.90 -12.99 1.28
C PHE A 25 12.51 -14.43 0.92
N LEU A 26 12.21 -14.69 -0.36
CA LEU A 26 11.81 -16.03 -0.80
C LEU A 26 12.94 -17.07 -0.69
N THR A 27 14.18 -16.69 -0.99
CA THR A 27 15.34 -17.59 -0.98
C THR A 27 16.03 -17.67 0.38
N CYS A 28 15.69 -16.79 1.31
CA CYS A 28 16.31 -16.77 2.63
C CYS A 28 16.10 -18.12 3.33
N PRO A 29 17.19 -18.82 3.73
CA PRO A 29 17.11 -20.09 4.44
C PRO A 29 16.97 -19.91 5.96
N VAL A 30 17.05 -18.67 6.46
CA VAL A 30 16.96 -18.36 7.89
C VAL A 30 15.57 -18.73 8.41
N ARG A 31 15.52 -19.27 9.63
CA ARG A 31 14.29 -19.74 10.26
C ARG A 31 13.32 -18.59 10.50
N GLU A 32 13.77 -17.52 11.15
CA GLU A 32 12.94 -16.37 11.48
C GLU A 32 13.25 -15.17 10.56
N ILE A 33 12.27 -14.69 9.81
CA ILE A 33 12.47 -13.67 8.76
C ILE A 33 11.43 -12.57 8.92
N PHE A 34 11.88 -11.32 9.02
CA PHE A 34 11.02 -10.15 8.92
C PHE A 34 11.28 -9.40 7.62
N ALA A 35 10.25 -9.32 6.76
CA ALA A 35 10.24 -8.48 5.58
C ALA A 35 9.56 -7.14 5.89
N GLU A 36 10.35 -6.07 5.91
CA GLU A 36 9.85 -4.72 6.11
C GLU A 36 10.03 -3.87 4.85
N GLY A 37 9.16 -2.88 4.64
CA GLY A 37 9.24 -2.05 3.44
C GLY A 37 8.24 -0.89 3.45
N ASN A 38 8.47 0.07 2.53
CA ASN A 38 7.54 1.16 2.27
C ASN A 38 6.31 0.65 1.50
N ARG A 39 5.15 1.29 1.68
CA ARG A 39 3.95 0.94 0.89
C ARG A 39 4.17 1.28 -0.60
N GLY A 40 4.22 0.28 -1.50
CA GLY A 40 3.96 0.47 -2.95
C GLY A 40 4.99 0.04 -4.04
N GLY A 41 5.91 -0.90 -3.78
CA GLY A 41 7.02 -1.32 -4.69
C GLY A 41 6.68 -1.75 -6.11
N GLY A 42 7.08 -0.98 -7.13
CA GLY A 42 7.29 -1.47 -8.51
C GLY A 42 6.06 -1.53 -9.43
N LYS A 43 5.17 -0.52 -9.43
CA LYS A 43 3.85 -0.63 -10.11
C LYS A 43 3.42 0.63 -10.89
N ARG A 44 4.36 1.53 -11.18
CA ARG A 44 4.01 2.92 -11.54
C ARG A 44 3.74 3.11 -13.03
N LEU A 45 2.76 3.97 -13.30
CA LEU A 45 2.44 4.55 -14.60
C LEU A 45 3.07 5.94 -14.64
N ALA A 46 3.60 6.37 -15.78
CA ALA A 46 4.09 7.75 -15.86
C ALA A 46 2.94 8.71 -15.58
N ASN A 47 3.20 9.83 -14.88
CA ASN A 47 2.14 10.74 -14.42
C ASN A 47 1.27 11.30 -15.56
N ASP A 48 1.83 11.40 -16.77
CA ASP A 48 1.15 11.84 -17.99
C ASP A 48 0.26 10.76 -18.63
N GLN A 49 0.31 9.51 -18.16
CA GLN A 49 -0.50 8.44 -18.69
C GLN A 49 -1.95 8.60 -18.24
N PRO A 50 -2.93 8.63 -19.16
CA PRO A 50 -4.32 8.71 -18.80
C PRO A 50 -4.81 7.39 -18.19
N VAL A 51 -5.55 7.50 -17.10
CA VAL A 51 -6.24 6.42 -16.39
C VAL A 51 -7.75 6.67 -16.48
N LEU A 52 -8.53 5.60 -16.67
CA LEU A 52 -9.98 5.74 -16.82
C LEU A 52 -10.66 5.79 -15.45
N THR A 53 -11.32 6.90 -15.16
CA THR A 53 -12.09 7.13 -13.93
C THR A 53 -13.59 7.29 -14.20
N ASP A 54 -14.40 7.41 -13.15
CA ASP A 54 -15.84 7.74 -13.23
C ASP A 54 -16.14 9.16 -13.72
N ARG A 55 -15.12 10.01 -13.85
CA ARG A 55 -15.21 11.33 -14.49
C ARG A 55 -14.68 11.34 -15.94
N GLY A 56 -14.06 10.26 -16.40
CA GLY A 56 -13.46 10.12 -17.73
C GLY A 56 -11.96 9.84 -17.66
N TRP A 57 -11.23 10.15 -18.73
CA TRP A 57 -9.77 10.00 -18.73
C TRP A 57 -9.10 11.12 -17.94
N VAL A 58 -8.32 10.76 -16.93
CA VAL A 58 -7.57 11.69 -16.08
C VAL A 58 -6.09 11.29 -16.13
N PRO A 59 -5.14 12.22 -16.29
CA PRO A 59 -3.71 11.90 -16.14
C PRO A 59 -3.45 11.22 -14.81
N ALA A 60 -2.62 10.19 -14.77
CA ALA A 60 -2.39 9.40 -13.57
C ALA A 60 -1.97 10.30 -12.39
N GLY A 61 -1.11 11.28 -12.61
CA GLY A 61 -0.67 12.21 -11.56
C GLY A 61 -1.79 13.09 -10.97
N ASP A 62 -2.90 13.27 -11.69
CA ASP A 62 -4.03 14.13 -11.29
C ASP A 62 -5.19 13.33 -10.64
N VAL A 63 -5.07 12.00 -10.57
CA VAL A 63 -6.08 11.14 -9.95
C VAL A 63 -6.04 11.35 -8.42
N THR A 64 -7.22 11.44 -7.81
CA THR A 64 -7.39 11.66 -6.37
C THR A 64 -8.11 10.50 -5.70
N MET A 65 -8.03 10.40 -4.37
CA MET A 65 -8.77 9.38 -3.60
C MET A 65 -10.30 9.48 -3.73
N GLN A 66 -10.83 10.56 -4.30
CA GLN A 66 -12.27 10.74 -4.57
C GLN A 66 -12.70 10.11 -5.90
N ASP A 67 -11.76 9.85 -6.80
CA ASP A 67 -12.02 9.20 -8.07
C ASP A 67 -12.25 7.69 -7.89
N ARG A 68 -13.03 7.10 -8.78
CA ARG A 68 -13.14 5.63 -8.91
C ARG A 68 -12.55 5.19 -10.23
N LEU A 69 -11.68 4.18 -10.21
CA LEU A 69 -11.06 3.63 -11.42
C LEU A 69 -11.97 2.59 -12.05
N VAL A 70 -11.75 2.28 -13.33
CA VAL A 70 -12.46 1.20 -14.02
C VAL A 70 -11.67 -0.11 -13.94
N ALA A 71 -12.33 -1.19 -13.52
CA ALA A 71 -11.79 -2.54 -13.51
C ALA A 71 -12.01 -3.26 -14.87
N PRO A 72 -11.29 -4.36 -15.17
CA PRO A 72 -11.39 -5.03 -16.47
C PRO A 72 -12.75 -5.62 -16.81
N ASP A 73 -13.60 -5.83 -15.82
CA ASP A 73 -14.99 -6.29 -15.96
C ASP A 73 -15.98 -5.14 -16.18
N GLY A 74 -15.49 -3.92 -16.40
CA GLY A 74 -16.31 -2.74 -16.68
C GLY A 74 -16.91 -2.09 -15.44
N GLN A 75 -16.63 -2.56 -14.23
CA GLN A 75 -17.12 -1.96 -12.99
C GLN A 75 -16.23 -0.82 -12.51
N TYR A 76 -16.84 0.15 -11.81
CA TYR A 76 -16.07 1.15 -11.06
C TYR A 76 -15.57 0.55 -9.74
N THR A 77 -14.34 0.85 -9.38
CA THR A 77 -13.70 0.40 -8.14
C THR A 77 -13.11 1.58 -7.37
N ARG A 78 -13.23 1.53 -6.03
CA ARG A 78 -12.66 2.55 -5.15
C ARG A 78 -11.15 2.46 -5.12
N ILE A 79 -10.51 3.62 -5.05
CA ILE A 79 -9.07 3.73 -4.79
C ILE A 79 -8.84 3.60 -3.29
N LEU A 80 -8.04 2.62 -2.90
CA LEU A 80 -7.61 2.36 -1.52
C LEU A 80 -6.30 3.10 -1.19
N GLY A 81 -5.50 3.43 -2.20
CA GLY A 81 -4.29 4.22 -2.05
C GLY A 81 -3.73 4.74 -3.37
N ILE A 82 -3.07 5.89 -3.31
CA ILE A 82 -2.33 6.51 -4.42
C ILE A 82 -0.87 6.64 -3.98
N TYR A 83 0.03 6.08 -4.79
CA TYR A 83 1.43 5.92 -4.44
C TYR A 83 2.30 6.55 -5.52
N PRO A 84 2.71 7.82 -5.37
CA PRO A 84 3.69 8.42 -6.26
C PRO A 84 5.04 7.72 -6.08
N GLY A 85 5.84 7.62 -7.13
CA GLY A 85 7.21 7.17 -7.01
C GLY A 85 8.16 7.95 -7.88
N ARG A 86 9.42 7.53 -7.82
CA ARG A 86 10.54 8.35 -8.23
C ARG A 86 10.66 8.49 -9.74
N ARG A 87 11.48 9.46 -10.15
CA ARG A 87 12.04 9.53 -11.49
C ARG A 87 12.96 8.33 -11.72
N GLU A 88 12.51 7.39 -12.53
CA GLU A 88 13.21 6.12 -12.85
C GLU A 88 13.10 5.84 -14.35
N PRO A 89 13.81 4.85 -14.92
CA PRO A 89 13.65 4.47 -16.32
C PRO A 89 12.25 3.92 -16.63
N TYR A 90 11.56 4.54 -17.59
CA TYR A 90 10.28 4.07 -18.09
C TYR A 90 10.42 3.40 -19.46
N TYR A 91 9.48 2.51 -19.73
CA TYR A 91 9.36 1.81 -21.00
C TYR A 91 7.96 2.01 -21.58
N ARG A 92 7.90 2.24 -22.90
CA ARG A 92 6.67 2.19 -23.67
C ARG A 92 6.40 0.75 -24.07
N VAL A 93 5.37 0.16 -23.48
CA VAL A 93 4.85 -1.15 -23.87
C VAL A 93 3.87 -0.95 -25.01
N VAL A 94 4.16 -1.53 -26.17
CA VAL A 94 3.33 -1.43 -27.39
C VAL A 94 2.71 -2.79 -27.68
N THR A 95 1.41 -2.81 -27.94
CA THR A 95 0.66 -4.05 -28.24
C THR A 95 0.26 -4.15 -29.71
N GLU A 96 -0.10 -5.35 -30.18
CA GLU A 96 -0.47 -5.61 -31.57
C GLU A 96 -1.73 -4.88 -32.02
N GLY A 97 -2.59 -4.51 -31.07
CA GLY A 97 -3.71 -3.62 -31.32
C GLY A 97 -3.29 -2.16 -31.57
N GLY A 98 -2.00 -1.83 -31.56
CA GLY A 98 -1.49 -0.46 -31.67
C GLY A 98 -1.73 0.39 -30.43
N ALA A 99 -2.05 -0.24 -29.30
CA ALA A 99 -2.21 0.41 -28.00
C ALA A 99 -0.85 0.52 -27.31
N SER A 100 -0.61 1.61 -26.59
CA SER A 100 0.65 1.77 -25.85
C SER A 100 0.47 2.49 -24.52
N VAL A 101 1.28 2.10 -23.55
CA VAL A 101 1.34 2.73 -22.23
C VAL A 101 2.78 2.83 -21.75
N VAL A 102 3.07 3.87 -20.99
CA VAL A 102 4.39 4.15 -20.45
C VAL A 102 4.42 3.80 -18.96
N VAL A 103 5.24 2.81 -18.60
CA VAL A 103 5.33 2.25 -17.25
C VAL A 103 6.78 2.07 -16.82
N CYS A 104 7.04 1.97 -15.53
CA CYS A 104 8.37 1.66 -15.04
C CYS A 104 8.80 0.22 -15.39
N GLY A 105 10.11 -0.05 -15.29
CA GLY A 105 10.68 -1.38 -15.54
C GLY A 105 10.10 -2.48 -14.65
N GLU A 106 9.74 -2.12 -13.43
CA GLU A 106 9.20 -3.03 -12.44
C GLU A 106 7.68 -3.27 -12.59
N HIS A 107 6.99 -2.50 -13.42
CA HIS A 107 5.52 -2.56 -13.52
C HIS A 107 5.00 -3.98 -13.84
N ASN A 108 4.03 -4.44 -13.05
CA ASN A 108 3.50 -5.80 -13.13
C ASN A 108 2.39 -5.96 -14.16
N TRP A 109 2.53 -6.97 -15.00
CA TRP A 109 1.59 -7.34 -16.05
C TRP A 109 1.07 -8.75 -15.86
N LEU A 110 -0.25 -8.94 -15.89
CA LEU A 110 -0.82 -10.27 -16.12
C LEU A 110 -0.61 -10.64 -17.59
N VAL A 111 0.25 -11.61 -17.86
CA VAL A 111 0.66 -12.02 -19.21
C VAL A 111 0.46 -13.51 -19.45
N TYR A 112 0.13 -13.84 -20.70
CA TYR A 112 0.10 -15.20 -21.23
C TYR A 112 1.29 -15.40 -22.15
N HIS A 113 2.06 -16.48 -22.00
CA HIS A 113 3.19 -16.77 -22.89
C HIS A 113 2.72 -17.57 -24.11
N GLY A 114 3.08 -17.19 -25.34
CA GLY A 114 2.49 -17.81 -26.53
C GLY A 114 2.96 -19.23 -26.85
N LYS A 115 4.17 -19.61 -26.44
CA LYS A 115 4.65 -21.00 -26.60
C LYS A 115 4.17 -21.90 -25.48
N ASN A 116 4.21 -21.39 -24.26
CA ASN A 116 4.08 -22.25 -23.10
C ASN A 116 2.70 -22.10 -22.43
N GLY A 117 1.99 -20.99 -22.65
CA GLY A 117 0.77 -20.62 -21.93
C GLY A 117 -0.39 -21.61 -22.04
N SER A 118 -0.38 -22.55 -23.00
CA SER A 118 -1.43 -23.58 -23.06
C SER A 118 -1.29 -24.59 -21.93
N ARG A 119 -0.05 -24.88 -21.54
CA ARG A 119 0.25 -25.52 -20.26
C ARG A 119 0.25 -24.47 -19.16
N ASP A 120 0.77 -23.27 -19.49
CA ASP A 120 1.30 -22.28 -18.56
C ASP A 120 0.42 -21.08 -18.20
N GLY A 121 -0.90 -21.17 -18.41
CA GLY A 121 -1.87 -20.21 -17.89
C GLY A 121 -1.50 -18.72 -18.03
N TRP A 122 -2.04 -17.90 -17.13
CA TRP A 122 -1.75 -16.48 -17.01
C TRP A 122 -0.82 -16.25 -15.83
N ARG A 123 0.15 -15.35 -15.99
CA ARG A 123 1.25 -15.16 -15.03
C ARG A 123 1.51 -13.69 -14.81
N VAL A 124 2.00 -13.31 -13.64
CA VAL A 124 2.46 -11.93 -13.44
C VAL A 124 3.95 -11.82 -13.73
N LEU A 125 4.33 -10.95 -14.66
CA LEU A 125 5.71 -10.59 -14.98
C LEU A 125 5.90 -9.08 -14.97
N THR A 126 7.11 -8.60 -14.66
CA THR A 126 7.47 -7.19 -14.76
C THR A 126 7.72 -6.76 -16.21
N THR A 127 7.67 -5.46 -16.49
CA THR A 127 8.02 -4.92 -17.82
C THR A 127 9.41 -5.37 -18.28
N GLU A 128 10.41 -5.34 -17.38
CA GLU A 128 11.77 -5.80 -17.67
C GLU A 128 11.86 -7.30 -17.85
N GLN A 129 11.16 -8.10 -17.03
CA GLN A 129 11.09 -9.55 -17.22
C GLN A 129 10.50 -9.92 -18.58
N ILE A 130 9.45 -9.21 -19.04
CA ILE A 130 8.87 -9.45 -20.37
C ILE A 130 9.85 -9.06 -21.48
N ARG A 131 10.56 -7.95 -21.32
CA ARG A 131 11.56 -7.47 -22.28
C ARG A 131 12.69 -8.48 -22.44
N ASP A 132 13.18 -9.02 -21.32
CA ASP A 132 14.35 -9.90 -21.30
C ASP A 132 13.99 -11.36 -21.64
N ARG A 133 12.71 -11.72 -21.53
CA ARG A 133 12.22 -13.07 -21.80
C ARG A 133 11.91 -13.29 -23.28
N LYS A 134 12.54 -14.31 -23.87
CA LYS A 134 12.32 -14.72 -25.26
C LYS A 134 10.93 -15.31 -25.47
N GLY A 135 10.20 -14.79 -26.47
CA GLY A 135 8.93 -15.34 -26.93
C GLY A 135 7.79 -14.31 -26.89
N PRO A 136 6.66 -14.61 -27.55
CA PRO A 136 5.54 -13.69 -27.58
C PRO A 136 4.78 -13.71 -26.24
N HIS A 137 4.57 -12.54 -25.64
CA HIS A 137 3.75 -12.34 -24.45
C HIS A 137 2.44 -11.66 -24.84
N TYR A 138 1.35 -11.96 -24.13
CA TYR A 138 0.03 -11.40 -24.42
C TYR A 138 -0.65 -10.89 -23.16
N LEU A 139 -1.27 -9.72 -23.25
CA LEU A 139 -2.10 -9.12 -22.21
C LEU A 139 -3.57 -9.56 -22.33
N PRO A 140 -4.34 -9.57 -21.23
CA PRO A 140 -5.77 -9.77 -21.29
C PRO A 140 -6.45 -8.55 -21.95
N LEU A 141 -7.59 -8.79 -22.58
CA LEU A 141 -8.53 -7.73 -22.96
C LEU A 141 -9.59 -7.58 -21.86
N MET A 142 -10.21 -6.41 -21.74
CA MET A 142 -11.34 -6.20 -20.81
C MET A 142 -12.42 -7.27 -20.99
N SER A 143 -12.89 -7.90 -19.91
CA SER A 143 -13.92 -8.94 -19.97
C SER A 143 -15.30 -8.37 -20.28
N ALA A 144 -15.56 -7.11 -19.96
CA ALA A 144 -16.76 -6.38 -20.35
C ALA A 144 -16.42 -4.98 -20.92
N PRO A 145 -17.37 -4.32 -21.61
CA PRO A 145 -17.17 -2.94 -22.07
C PRO A 145 -16.90 -1.98 -20.92
N ALA A 146 -16.09 -0.95 -21.17
CA ALA A 146 -15.86 0.12 -20.19
C ALA A 146 -17.19 0.84 -19.87
N PRO A 147 -17.42 1.28 -18.63
CA PRO A 147 -18.65 1.99 -18.29
C PRO A 147 -18.69 3.37 -18.96
N GLY A 148 -19.86 4.00 -18.94
CA GLY A 148 -20.07 5.32 -19.52
C GLY A 148 -21.39 5.92 -19.09
N ARG A 149 -21.58 7.22 -19.33
CA ARG A 149 -22.83 7.90 -18.97
C ARG A 149 -23.93 7.56 -19.96
N LYS A 150 -25.13 7.26 -19.44
CA LYS A 150 -26.28 6.94 -20.29
C LYS A 150 -26.58 8.09 -21.24
N TRP A 151 -26.50 7.82 -22.54
CA TRP A 151 -26.81 8.80 -23.58
C TRP A 151 -28.33 8.94 -23.77
N ARG A 152 -28.79 10.17 -23.94
CA ARG A 152 -30.21 10.50 -24.14
C ARG A 152 -30.45 11.46 -25.31
N GLY A 153 -29.44 11.68 -26.14
CA GLY A 153 -29.53 12.56 -27.32
C GLY A 153 -29.99 11.81 -28.56
N PHE A 154 -29.56 12.29 -29.73
CA PHE A 154 -29.83 11.66 -31.02
C PHE A 154 -29.39 10.19 -31.07
N ASP A 155 -30.08 9.36 -31.84
CA ASP A 155 -29.72 7.96 -32.01
C ASP A 155 -28.24 7.82 -32.43
N PRO A 156 -27.38 7.18 -31.61
CA PRO A 156 -25.95 7.09 -31.91
C PRO A 156 -25.65 6.39 -33.23
N TRP A 157 -26.50 5.44 -33.67
CA TRP A 157 -26.32 4.78 -34.96
C TRP A 157 -26.51 5.75 -36.12
N ILE A 158 -27.53 6.62 -36.06
CA ILE A 158 -27.75 7.66 -37.07
C ILE A 158 -26.56 8.63 -37.11
N VAL A 159 -26.06 9.02 -35.93
CA VAL A 159 -24.87 9.89 -35.84
C VAL A 159 -23.66 9.23 -36.49
N GLY A 160 -23.42 7.94 -36.22
CA GLY A 160 -22.32 7.19 -36.81
C GLY A 160 -22.42 7.09 -38.33
N TYR A 161 -23.61 6.77 -38.83
CA TYR A 161 -23.88 6.67 -40.26
C TYR A 161 -23.72 8.03 -40.98
N LEU A 162 -24.19 9.12 -40.35
CA LEU A 162 -23.98 10.49 -40.83
C LEU A 162 -22.50 10.87 -40.90
N LEU A 163 -21.71 10.52 -39.87
CA LEU A 163 -20.28 10.81 -39.87
C LEU A 163 -19.55 10.10 -41.00
N GLY A 164 -19.99 8.90 -41.38
CA GLY A 164 -19.47 8.19 -42.55
C GLY A 164 -19.98 8.74 -43.88
N ASN A 165 -21.24 8.46 -44.20
CA ASN A 165 -21.88 8.69 -45.50
C ASN A 165 -22.66 10.01 -45.62
N GLY A 166 -22.46 10.94 -44.69
CA GLY A 166 -23.19 12.20 -44.66
C GLY A 166 -22.33 13.45 -44.73
N THR A 167 -23.01 14.58 -44.80
CA THR A 167 -22.46 15.93 -44.73
C THR A 167 -23.12 16.71 -43.61
N THR A 168 -22.31 17.45 -42.85
CA THR A 168 -22.78 18.40 -41.84
C THR A 168 -22.42 19.84 -42.20
N ASN A 169 -21.74 20.03 -43.34
CA ASN A 169 -21.35 21.36 -43.84
C ASN A 169 -22.44 22.05 -44.67
N ALA A 170 -23.46 21.32 -45.12
CA ALA A 170 -24.61 21.92 -45.79
C ALA A 170 -25.53 22.66 -44.80
N ALA A 171 -26.53 23.39 -45.31
CA ALA A 171 -27.51 24.11 -44.49
C ALA A 171 -28.20 23.19 -43.46
N HIS A 172 -28.38 21.92 -43.81
CA HIS A 172 -28.92 20.87 -42.95
C HIS A 172 -28.02 19.62 -43.02
N PRO A 173 -27.96 18.80 -41.97
CA PRO A 173 -27.25 17.54 -42.02
C PRO A 173 -27.99 16.55 -42.92
N SER A 174 -27.25 15.96 -43.87
CA SER A 174 -27.80 15.07 -44.89
C SER A 174 -26.98 13.79 -45.01
N ILE A 175 -27.67 12.68 -45.22
CA ILE A 175 -27.11 11.35 -45.47
C ILE A 175 -27.38 10.96 -46.92
N TYR A 176 -26.39 10.37 -47.57
CA TYR A 176 -26.51 9.83 -48.92
C TYR A 176 -26.42 8.32 -48.86
N THR A 177 -27.46 7.61 -49.31
CA THR A 177 -27.50 6.15 -49.25
C THR A 177 -28.33 5.54 -50.38
N VAL A 178 -28.03 4.28 -50.68
CA VAL A 178 -28.78 3.43 -51.62
C VAL A 178 -29.48 2.27 -50.92
N GLU A 179 -29.33 2.16 -49.60
CA GLU A 179 -29.80 1.03 -48.81
C GLU A 179 -31.24 1.31 -48.35
N PRO A 180 -32.28 0.59 -48.84
CA PRO A 180 -33.68 0.90 -48.54
C PRO A 180 -34.02 0.80 -47.04
N GLU A 181 -33.40 -0.14 -46.33
CA GLU A 181 -33.56 -0.31 -44.88
C GLU A 181 -33.06 0.92 -44.09
N VAL A 182 -32.03 1.61 -44.59
CA VAL A 182 -31.52 2.84 -43.98
C VAL A 182 -32.46 4.00 -44.24
N ILE A 183 -33.00 4.09 -45.46
CA ILE A 183 -33.97 5.14 -45.85
C ILE A 183 -35.22 5.05 -44.99
N ASP A 184 -35.84 3.86 -44.90
CA ASP A 184 -37.03 3.61 -44.07
C ASP A 184 -36.76 3.92 -42.58
N TYR A 185 -35.59 3.53 -42.07
CA TYR A 185 -35.22 3.83 -40.68
C TYR A 185 -35.06 5.33 -40.41
N LEU A 186 -34.41 6.08 -41.32
CA LEU A 186 -34.23 7.53 -41.20
C LEU A 186 -35.56 8.29 -41.35
N GLU A 187 -36.41 7.85 -42.28
CA GLU A 187 -37.73 8.43 -42.49
C GLU A 187 -38.61 8.27 -41.24
N ARG A 188 -38.63 7.08 -40.63
CA ARG A 188 -39.29 6.84 -39.34
C ARG A 188 -38.70 7.66 -38.19
N ALA A 189 -37.41 7.99 -38.27
CA ALA A 189 -36.75 8.88 -37.33
C ALA A 189 -37.00 10.38 -37.63
N GLY A 190 -37.88 10.70 -38.60
CA GLY A 190 -38.31 12.05 -38.92
C GLY A 190 -37.43 12.79 -39.93
N TRP A 191 -36.56 12.10 -40.65
CA TRP A 191 -35.75 12.70 -41.71
C TRP A 191 -36.54 12.76 -43.02
N ARG A 192 -36.37 13.82 -43.80
CA ARG A 192 -37.05 13.98 -45.10
C ARG A 192 -36.25 13.32 -46.22
N VAL A 193 -36.93 12.48 -46.99
CA VAL A 193 -36.38 11.78 -48.16
C VAL A 193 -36.50 12.65 -49.41
N TYR A 194 -35.43 12.72 -50.20
CA TYR A 194 -35.37 13.39 -51.49
C TYR A 194 -34.80 12.43 -52.52
N ASP A 195 -35.63 12.01 -53.47
CA ASP A 195 -35.21 11.18 -54.60
C ASP A 195 -34.74 12.05 -55.75
N TYR A 196 -33.51 11.81 -56.21
CA TYR A 196 -32.95 12.46 -57.39
C TYR A 196 -32.90 11.45 -58.55
N PRO A 197 -33.81 11.52 -59.54
CA PRO A 197 -33.89 10.55 -60.62
C PRO A 197 -32.60 10.41 -61.45
N SER A 198 -31.71 11.42 -61.42
CA SER A 198 -30.46 11.47 -62.17
C SER A 198 -29.23 10.97 -61.41
N GLN A 199 -29.34 10.68 -60.10
CA GLN A 199 -28.24 10.14 -59.29
C GLN A 199 -28.67 8.81 -58.70
N SER A 200 -27.82 7.78 -58.82
CA SER A 200 -28.09 6.44 -58.26
C SER A 200 -28.00 6.40 -56.74
N THR A 201 -28.45 7.43 -56.02
CA THR A 201 -28.32 7.61 -54.56
C THR A 201 -29.44 8.52 -54.03
N THR A 202 -30.10 8.10 -52.95
CA THR A 202 -31.15 8.87 -52.27
C THR A 202 -30.52 9.77 -51.20
N MET A 203 -30.97 11.02 -51.13
CA MET A 203 -30.55 11.97 -50.11
C MET A 203 -31.61 12.08 -49.03
N VAL A 204 -31.22 11.91 -47.76
CA VAL A 204 -32.12 12.03 -46.61
C VAL A 204 -31.61 13.14 -45.70
N THR A 205 -32.47 14.11 -45.34
CA THR A 205 -32.04 15.34 -44.64
C THR A 205 -32.88 15.60 -43.40
N LEU A 206 -32.22 15.94 -42.28
CA LEU A 206 -32.89 16.37 -41.06
C LEU A 206 -33.04 17.90 -41.04
N LEU A 207 -34.27 18.38 -41.13
CA LEU A 207 -34.58 19.80 -41.21
C LEU A 207 -34.84 20.45 -39.84
N GLY A 208 -35.02 21.77 -39.84
CA GLY A 208 -35.46 22.53 -38.68
C GLY A 208 -34.46 22.52 -37.52
N ASP A 209 -34.98 22.72 -36.31
CA ASP A 209 -34.15 22.88 -35.11
C ASP A 209 -33.47 21.57 -34.69
N ALA A 210 -34.09 20.41 -34.99
CA ALA A 210 -33.45 19.11 -34.80
C ALA A 210 -32.18 18.97 -35.66
N GLY A 211 -32.22 19.41 -36.92
CA GLY A 211 -31.05 19.43 -37.80
C GLY A 211 -29.93 20.35 -37.29
N LYS A 212 -30.29 21.54 -36.81
CA LYS A 212 -29.32 22.48 -36.20
C LYS A 212 -28.70 21.92 -34.93
N ALA A 213 -29.50 21.30 -34.06
CA ALA A 213 -29.02 20.68 -32.83
C ALA A 213 -28.09 19.50 -33.11
N LEU A 214 -28.38 18.69 -34.13
CA LEU A 214 -27.50 17.61 -34.55
C LEU A 214 -26.17 18.16 -35.10
N GLN A 215 -26.21 19.21 -35.93
CA GLN A 215 -24.98 19.90 -36.40
C GLN A 215 -24.17 20.49 -35.25
N ALA A 216 -24.82 21.05 -34.23
CA ALA A 216 -24.14 21.58 -33.05
C ALA A 216 -23.43 20.46 -32.26
N LEU A 217 -24.03 19.28 -32.18
CA LEU A 217 -23.42 18.11 -31.53
C LEU A 217 -22.19 17.59 -32.27
N VAL A 218 -22.30 17.40 -33.60
CA VAL A 218 -21.25 16.74 -34.39
C VAL A 218 -20.21 17.69 -34.99
N GLY A 219 -20.52 18.99 -35.03
CA GLY A 219 -19.74 20.01 -35.70
C GLY A 219 -19.94 20.02 -37.22
N ARG A 220 -19.55 21.14 -37.83
CA ARG A 220 -19.50 21.31 -39.29
C ARG A 220 -18.14 20.87 -39.80
N HIS A 221 -18.06 19.62 -40.26
CA HIS A 221 -16.81 19.01 -40.70
C HIS A 221 -16.98 18.33 -42.05
N SER A 222 -15.93 18.40 -42.88
CA SER A 222 -15.86 17.73 -44.19
C SER A 222 -14.59 16.91 -44.32
N GLY A 223 -14.66 15.80 -45.05
CA GLY A 223 -13.49 15.01 -45.42
C GLY A 223 -12.60 14.65 -44.23
N GLY A 224 -11.35 15.13 -44.26
CA GLY A 224 -10.31 14.82 -43.28
C GLY A 224 -10.56 15.34 -41.85
N ASP A 225 -11.47 16.29 -41.67
CA ASP A 225 -11.71 16.95 -40.37
C ASP A 225 -12.82 16.28 -39.54
N LYS A 226 -13.54 15.32 -40.13
CA LYS A 226 -14.62 14.59 -39.46
C LYS A 226 -14.09 13.90 -38.21
N ARG A 227 -14.79 14.03 -37.08
CA ARG A 227 -14.40 13.47 -35.78
C ARG A 227 -15.63 13.05 -34.99
N ILE A 228 -15.44 12.10 -34.08
CA ILE A 228 -16.50 11.67 -33.16
C ILE A 228 -16.53 12.63 -31.96
N PRO A 229 -17.68 13.21 -31.59
CA PRO A 229 -17.80 14.01 -30.37
C PRO A 229 -17.40 13.22 -29.12
N TYR A 230 -16.59 13.81 -28.25
CA TYR A 230 -16.12 13.14 -27.03
C TYR A 230 -17.26 12.66 -26.13
N VAL A 231 -18.36 13.41 -26.06
CA VAL A 231 -19.56 13.03 -25.28
C VAL A 231 -20.16 11.68 -25.70
N LEU A 232 -19.99 11.30 -26.97
CA LEU A 232 -20.41 10.00 -27.50
C LEU A 232 -19.35 8.92 -27.28
N LEU A 233 -18.06 9.27 -27.26
CA LEU A 233 -16.98 8.35 -26.85
C LEU A 233 -17.05 8.01 -25.35
N ALA A 234 -17.56 8.93 -24.53
CA ALA A 234 -17.78 8.75 -23.08
C ALA A 234 -19.18 8.18 -22.72
N ALA A 235 -20.01 7.87 -23.73
CA ALA A 235 -21.34 7.33 -23.53
C ALA A 235 -21.31 5.88 -23.02
N ASP A 236 -22.45 5.39 -22.56
CA ASP A 236 -22.66 4.01 -22.15
C ASP A 236 -22.33 3.00 -23.26
N PRO A 237 -22.02 1.74 -22.90
CA PRO A 237 -21.64 0.70 -23.86
C PRO A 237 -22.58 0.53 -25.05
N ASP A 238 -23.89 0.54 -24.83
CA ASP A 238 -24.88 0.29 -25.88
C ASP A 238 -24.89 1.43 -26.90
N SER A 239 -24.79 2.67 -26.41
CA SER A 239 -24.68 3.86 -27.26
C SER A 239 -23.40 3.87 -28.08
N ARG A 240 -22.26 3.46 -27.49
CA ARG A 240 -20.99 3.34 -28.24
C ARG A 240 -21.02 2.22 -29.27
N LEU A 241 -21.67 1.10 -28.97
CA LEU A 241 -21.88 0.02 -29.92
C LEU A 241 -22.77 0.48 -31.08
N ALA A 242 -23.88 1.16 -30.79
CA ALA A 242 -24.76 1.73 -31.81
C ALA A 242 -24.01 2.72 -32.73
N LEU A 243 -23.20 3.59 -32.15
CA LEU A 243 -22.37 4.53 -32.89
C LEU A 243 -21.34 3.84 -33.79
N LEU A 244 -20.64 2.84 -33.26
CA LEU A 244 -19.72 2.01 -34.03
C LEU A 244 -20.44 1.32 -35.18
N GLN A 245 -21.63 0.76 -34.92
CA GLN A 245 -22.45 0.12 -35.94
C GLN A 245 -22.83 1.08 -37.07
N GLY A 246 -23.20 2.33 -36.75
CA GLY A 246 -23.49 3.33 -37.77
C GLY A 246 -22.29 3.61 -38.69
N LEU A 247 -21.11 3.81 -38.11
CA LEU A 247 -19.84 4.03 -38.84
C LEU A 247 -19.43 2.82 -39.69
N MET A 248 -19.65 1.62 -39.16
CA MET A 248 -19.31 0.38 -39.85
C MET A 248 -20.33 0.05 -40.96
N ASP A 249 -21.60 0.37 -40.75
CA ASP A 249 -22.66 0.19 -41.74
C ASP A 249 -22.51 1.16 -42.92
N SER A 250 -21.89 2.33 -42.72
CA SER A 250 -21.48 3.23 -43.81
C SER A 250 -20.19 2.75 -44.50
N ASP A 251 -19.03 2.96 -43.89
CA ASP A 251 -17.69 2.83 -44.49
C ASP A 251 -16.94 1.60 -44.00
N GLY A 252 -17.58 0.78 -43.16
CA GLY A 252 -17.06 -0.50 -42.72
C GLY A 252 -17.27 -1.61 -43.73
N SER A 253 -16.31 -2.53 -43.75
CA SER A 253 -16.32 -3.74 -44.58
C SER A 253 -16.00 -4.96 -43.74
N VAL A 254 -16.46 -6.11 -44.22
CA VAL A 254 -16.13 -7.43 -43.66
C VAL A 254 -15.60 -8.29 -44.79
N GLU A 255 -14.38 -8.78 -44.64
CA GLU A 255 -13.68 -9.54 -45.67
C GLU A 255 -14.42 -10.84 -45.98
N ARG A 256 -14.63 -11.09 -47.28
CA ARG A 256 -15.17 -12.36 -47.77
C ARG A 256 -14.02 -13.35 -47.88
N GLY A 257 -14.04 -14.38 -47.03
CA GLY A 257 -13.03 -15.43 -47.06
C GLY A 257 -13.08 -16.22 -48.37
N ASN A 258 -11.95 -16.81 -48.75
CA ASN A 258 -11.85 -17.67 -49.93
C ASN A 258 -12.03 -19.16 -49.60
N GLY A 259 -12.51 -19.48 -48.39
CA GLY A 259 -12.77 -20.85 -47.93
C GLY A 259 -11.51 -21.62 -47.48
N THR A 260 -10.32 -21.01 -47.53
CA THR A 260 -9.08 -21.63 -47.07
C THR A 260 -8.82 -21.33 -45.60
N SER A 261 -8.04 -22.20 -44.92
CA SER A 261 -7.57 -21.96 -43.56
C SER A 261 -6.67 -20.70 -43.44
N LYS A 262 -6.08 -20.24 -44.54
CA LYS A 262 -5.23 -19.04 -44.62
C LYS A 262 -6.03 -17.74 -44.79
N ASN A 263 -7.21 -17.78 -45.40
CA ASN A 263 -8.15 -16.66 -45.45
C ASN A 263 -9.59 -17.12 -45.16
N PRO A 264 -9.90 -17.39 -43.89
CA PRO A 264 -11.23 -17.83 -43.48
C PRO A 264 -12.30 -16.73 -43.66
N GLY A 265 -11.92 -15.48 -43.94
CA GLY A 265 -12.82 -14.33 -43.99
C GLY A 265 -13.30 -13.87 -42.62
N GLY A 266 -14.13 -12.82 -42.60
CA GLY A 266 -14.72 -12.26 -41.38
C GLY A 266 -13.88 -11.19 -40.69
N GLN A 267 -12.74 -10.80 -41.27
CA GLN A 267 -11.96 -9.66 -40.79
C GLN A 267 -12.73 -8.36 -41.07
N CYS A 268 -13.03 -7.60 -40.02
CA CYS A 268 -13.72 -6.33 -40.13
C CYS A 268 -12.71 -5.20 -40.32
N ALA A 269 -13.04 -4.21 -41.15
CA ALA A 269 -12.21 -3.03 -41.33
C ALA A 269 -13.05 -1.78 -41.56
N PHE A 270 -12.57 -0.65 -41.08
CA PHE A 270 -13.12 0.68 -41.36
C PHE A 270 -12.09 1.49 -42.15
N VAL A 271 -12.54 2.28 -43.12
CA VAL A 271 -11.66 3.16 -43.90
C VAL A 271 -12.12 4.60 -43.80
N SER A 272 -11.19 5.54 -43.67
CA SER A 272 -11.51 6.95 -43.71
C SER A 272 -10.31 7.77 -44.17
N VAL A 273 -10.56 8.91 -44.81
CA VAL A 273 -9.53 9.92 -45.05
C VAL A 273 -9.26 10.76 -43.79
N SER A 274 -10.18 10.76 -42.82
CA SER A 274 -9.99 11.43 -41.53
C SER A 274 -9.22 10.55 -40.56
N ARG A 275 -8.11 11.09 -40.04
CA ARG A 275 -7.36 10.46 -38.95
C ARG A 275 -8.19 10.43 -37.66
N HIS A 276 -8.88 11.52 -37.35
CA HIS A 276 -9.68 11.65 -36.13
C HIS A 276 -10.85 10.66 -36.10
N LEU A 277 -11.46 10.38 -37.26
CA LEU A 277 -12.53 9.39 -37.34
C LEU A 277 -11.97 7.97 -37.19
N ALA A 278 -10.81 7.68 -37.76
CA ALA A 278 -10.11 6.40 -37.58
C ALA A 278 -9.71 6.16 -36.11
N GLU A 279 -9.18 7.19 -35.43
CA GLU A 279 -8.86 7.17 -33.99
C GLU A 279 -10.12 7.00 -33.14
N GLY A 280 -11.23 7.66 -33.50
CA GLY A 280 -12.52 7.48 -32.84
C GLY A 280 -13.08 6.07 -32.98
N VAL A 281 -13.02 5.46 -34.17
CA VAL A 281 -13.43 4.05 -34.37
C VAL A 281 -12.53 3.11 -33.57
N GLN A 282 -11.22 3.37 -33.54
CA GLN A 282 -10.29 2.59 -32.72
C GLN A 282 -10.65 2.67 -31.23
N TYR A 283 -10.97 3.85 -30.72
CA TYR A 283 -11.42 4.05 -29.36
C TYR A 283 -12.68 3.23 -29.07
N LEU A 284 -13.72 3.35 -29.91
CA LEU A 284 -14.99 2.64 -29.73
C LEU A 284 -14.78 1.12 -29.65
N VAL A 285 -14.02 0.57 -30.60
CA VAL A 285 -13.69 -0.87 -30.62
C VAL A 285 -12.98 -1.31 -29.34
N ARG A 286 -11.97 -0.56 -28.88
CA ARG A 286 -11.22 -0.92 -27.66
C ARG A 286 -12.09 -0.78 -26.41
N SER A 287 -12.92 0.25 -26.33
CA SER A 287 -13.84 0.49 -25.21
C SER A 287 -14.90 -0.60 -25.05
N LEU A 288 -15.25 -1.29 -26.14
CA LEU A 288 -16.15 -2.44 -26.17
C LEU A 288 -15.41 -3.78 -25.94
N GLY A 289 -14.10 -3.73 -25.64
CA GLY A 289 -13.26 -4.89 -25.35
C GLY A 289 -12.63 -5.56 -26.56
N GLY A 290 -12.67 -4.94 -27.75
CA GLY A 290 -12.04 -5.42 -28.98
C GLY A 290 -10.60 -4.89 -29.19
N LYS A 291 -10.00 -5.21 -30.34
CA LYS A 291 -8.72 -4.64 -30.80
C LYS A 291 -8.94 -3.88 -32.11
N ALA A 292 -8.33 -2.71 -32.25
CA ALA A 292 -8.38 -1.95 -33.49
C ALA A 292 -7.00 -1.37 -33.82
N ARG A 293 -6.46 -1.68 -35.00
CA ARG A 293 -5.15 -1.22 -35.46
C ARG A 293 -5.30 -0.28 -36.66
N ILE A 294 -4.68 0.89 -36.60
CA ILE A 294 -4.72 1.91 -37.65
C ILE A 294 -3.48 1.79 -38.53
N HIS A 295 -3.67 1.89 -39.85
CA HIS A 295 -2.60 1.95 -40.85
C HIS A 295 -2.90 3.02 -41.89
N TRP A 296 -1.89 3.75 -42.34
CA TRP A 296 -2.01 4.58 -43.54
C TRP A 296 -1.79 3.72 -44.79
N LYS A 297 -2.68 3.81 -45.78
CA LYS A 297 -2.54 3.17 -47.09
C LYS A 297 -2.47 4.23 -48.17
N ASN A 298 -1.42 4.17 -48.99
CA ASN A 298 -1.31 4.98 -50.19
C ASN A 298 -2.19 4.38 -51.29
N LYS A 299 -2.91 5.22 -52.01
CA LYS A 299 -3.63 4.86 -53.24
C LYS A 299 -2.90 5.53 -54.39
N HIS A 300 -2.37 4.74 -55.32
CA HIS A 300 -1.91 5.27 -56.59
C HIS A 300 -3.14 5.70 -57.39
N SER A 301 -3.18 6.96 -57.82
CA SER A 301 -4.15 7.41 -58.82
C SER A 301 -3.46 7.42 -60.18
N ASP A 302 -4.19 6.96 -61.21
CA ASP A 302 -3.72 7.00 -62.61
C ASP A 302 -3.54 8.45 -63.13
N LYS A 303 -3.94 9.45 -62.33
CA LYS A 303 -3.85 10.89 -62.64
C LYS A 303 -2.73 11.63 -61.87
N GLY A 304 -1.74 10.91 -61.33
CA GLY A 304 -0.50 11.52 -60.82
C GLY A 304 -0.57 12.15 -59.43
N GLY A 305 -1.64 11.94 -58.66
CA GLY A 305 -1.77 12.41 -57.27
C GLY A 305 -1.54 11.30 -56.25
N ARG A 306 -0.70 11.52 -55.22
CA ARG A 306 -0.60 10.64 -54.04
C ARG A 306 -1.74 10.98 -53.07
N HIS A 307 -2.83 10.22 -53.12
CA HIS A 307 -3.87 10.25 -52.09
C HIS A 307 -3.76 9.01 -51.22
N GLY A 308 -4.03 9.13 -49.93
CA GLY A 308 -4.04 7.98 -49.01
C GLY A 308 -5.23 8.02 -48.07
N TYR A 309 -5.43 6.91 -47.36
CA TYR A 309 -6.52 6.76 -46.41
C TYR A 309 -6.06 5.97 -45.18
N TRP A 310 -6.70 6.22 -44.05
CA TRP A 310 -6.56 5.45 -42.83
C TRP A 310 -7.40 4.18 -42.92
N HIS A 311 -6.79 3.05 -42.63
CA HIS A 311 -7.41 1.74 -42.58
C HIS A 311 -7.34 1.22 -41.14
N VAL A 312 -8.50 0.98 -40.53
CA VAL A 312 -8.64 0.46 -39.18
C VAL A 312 -9.03 -1.01 -39.26
N SER A 313 -8.11 -1.90 -38.92
CA SER A 313 -8.37 -3.35 -38.82
C SER A 313 -8.99 -3.67 -37.46
N ILE A 314 -10.16 -4.32 -37.44
CA ILE A 314 -10.97 -4.52 -36.23
C ILE A 314 -11.07 -6.02 -35.87
N THR A 315 -10.77 -6.34 -34.62
CA THR A 315 -10.99 -7.66 -34.00
C THR A 315 -12.01 -7.48 -32.87
N HIS A 316 -13.22 -7.99 -33.06
CA HIS A 316 -14.31 -7.87 -32.08
C HIS A 316 -14.23 -8.93 -30.97
N ALA A 317 -13.32 -9.91 -31.09
CA ALA A 317 -12.99 -10.88 -30.03
C ALA A 317 -14.18 -11.70 -29.50
N GLY A 318 -15.25 -11.81 -30.29
CA GLY A 318 -16.49 -12.48 -29.89
C GLY A 318 -17.37 -11.68 -28.92
N LYS A 319 -17.05 -10.42 -28.63
CA LYS A 319 -17.73 -9.60 -27.60
C LYS A 319 -18.89 -8.76 -28.12
N PHE A 320 -18.84 -8.37 -29.40
CA PHE A 320 -19.87 -7.56 -30.04
C PHE A 320 -19.93 -7.83 -31.55
N ASN A 321 -21.03 -7.44 -32.18
CA ASN A 321 -21.15 -7.38 -33.64
C ASN A 321 -20.98 -5.91 -34.11
N PRO A 322 -19.94 -5.59 -34.87
CA PRO A 322 -19.67 -4.21 -35.30
C PRO A 322 -20.65 -3.69 -36.34
N PHE A 323 -21.60 -4.49 -36.85
CA PHE A 323 -22.60 -4.05 -37.83
C PHE A 323 -24.02 -4.25 -37.31
N ARG A 324 -24.94 -3.37 -37.72
CA ARG A 324 -26.38 -3.54 -37.47
C ARG A 324 -27.11 -3.98 -38.74
N LEU A 325 -26.66 -3.54 -39.92
CA LEU A 325 -27.26 -3.94 -41.19
C LEU A 325 -27.17 -5.46 -41.38
N PRO A 326 -28.31 -6.17 -41.57
CA PRO A 326 -28.34 -7.64 -41.68
C PRO A 326 -27.36 -8.21 -42.71
N ARG A 327 -27.23 -7.54 -43.86
CA ARG A 327 -26.33 -7.93 -44.97
C ARG A 327 -24.84 -7.96 -44.56
N LYS A 328 -24.42 -7.09 -43.64
CA LYS A 328 -23.04 -7.03 -43.11
C LYS A 328 -22.92 -7.84 -41.82
N ALA A 329 -23.88 -7.71 -40.90
CA ALA A 329 -23.89 -8.39 -39.60
C ALA A 329 -23.83 -9.92 -39.72
N ARG A 330 -24.55 -10.52 -40.66
CA ARG A 330 -24.54 -11.98 -40.90
C ARG A 330 -23.22 -12.53 -41.44
N LYS A 331 -22.35 -11.67 -41.98
CA LYS A 331 -21.04 -12.05 -42.52
C LYS A 331 -19.95 -12.06 -41.46
N VAL A 332 -20.21 -11.46 -40.29
CA VAL A 332 -19.29 -11.47 -39.16
C VAL A 332 -19.19 -12.88 -38.61
N ARG A 333 -17.98 -13.42 -38.57
CA ARG A 333 -17.74 -14.76 -38.04
C ARG A 333 -17.42 -14.67 -36.55
N PRO A 334 -17.84 -15.66 -35.73
CA PRO A 334 -17.41 -15.76 -34.34
C PRO A 334 -15.87 -15.81 -34.25
N GLN A 335 -15.30 -14.98 -33.38
CA GLN A 335 -13.87 -14.97 -33.07
C GLN A 335 -13.67 -15.55 -31.67
N LYS A 336 -12.72 -16.48 -31.49
CA LYS A 336 -12.33 -16.94 -30.16
C LYS A 336 -11.66 -15.79 -29.39
N GLY A 337 -11.86 -15.77 -28.07
CA GLY A 337 -11.38 -14.74 -27.16
C GLY A 337 -9.96 -14.30 -27.49
N SER A 338 -9.82 -13.02 -27.81
CA SER A 338 -8.56 -12.47 -28.29
C SER A 338 -7.64 -12.16 -27.12
N ARG A 339 -6.40 -12.65 -27.17
CA ARG A 339 -5.29 -12.13 -26.37
C ARG A 339 -4.68 -10.92 -27.09
N ASN A 340 -4.01 -10.02 -26.38
CA ASN A 340 -3.38 -8.84 -26.97
C ASN A 340 -1.86 -8.95 -26.89
N ARG A 341 -1.21 -9.31 -28.00
CA ARG A 341 0.25 -9.52 -28.01
C ARG A 341 1.03 -8.24 -27.72
N ILE A 342 2.06 -8.32 -26.88
CA ILE A 342 3.09 -7.28 -26.72
C ILE A 342 4.04 -7.37 -27.93
N LEU A 343 4.16 -6.29 -28.68
CA LEU A 343 5.04 -6.17 -29.84
C LEU A 343 6.42 -5.61 -29.49
N ALA A 344 6.46 -4.60 -28.63
CA ALA A 344 7.69 -3.90 -28.29
C ALA A 344 7.62 -3.37 -26.85
N ILE A 345 8.79 -3.29 -26.21
CA ILE A 345 9.03 -2.61 -24.95
C ILE A 345 10.23 -1.70 -25.19
N GLU A 346 9.95 -0.41 -25.36
CA GLU A 346 10.95 0.58 -25.80
C GLU A 346 11.31 1.51 -24.65
N PRO A 347 12.59 1.74 -24.33
CA PRO A 347 12.96 2.72 -23.31
C PRO A 347 12.52 4.12 -23.72
N VAL A 348 11.96 4.90 -22.80
CA VAL A 348 11.50 6.28 -23.04
C VAL A 348 12.19 7.32 -22.16
N GLY A 349 13.29 6.94 -21.51
CA GLY A 349 14.04 7.77 -20.57
C GLY A 349 13.39 7.80 -19.18
N GLU A 350 13.91 8.68 -18.33
CA GLU A 350 13.46 8.77 -16.95
C GLU A 350 12.24 9.68 -16.78
N ARG A 351 11.23 9.20 -16.05
CA ARG A 351 9.96 9.90 -15.82
C ARG A 351 9.48 9.70 -14.38
N ASP A 352 8.69 10.64 -13.88
CA ASP A 352 7.94 10.46 -12.64
C ASP A 352 6.68 9.63 -12.90
N GLY A 353 6.22 8.89 -11.90
CA GLY A 353 4.99 8.13 -12.03
C GLY A 353 4.31 7.80 -10.73
N VAL A 354 3.14 7.18 -10.85
CA VAL A 354 2.20 6.92 -9.75
C VAL A 354 1.56 5.55 -9.91
N CYS A 355 1.24 4.93 -8.78
CA CYS A 355 0.55 3.66 -8.68
C CYS A 355 -0.77 3.83 -7.93
N PHE A 356 -1.73 2.96 -8.22
CA PHE A 356 -3.04 2.91 -7.57
C PHE A 356 -3.29 1.54 -6.95
N GLU A 357 -3.82 1.55 -5.73
CA GLU A 357 -4.42 0.37 -5.13
C GLU A 357 -5.94 0.49 -5.20
N VAL A 358 -6.60 -0.58 -5.63
CA VAL A 358 -8.04 -0.61 -5.88
C VAL A 358 -8.70 -1.77 -5.14
N GLU A 359 -9.95 -1.56 -4.74
CA GLU A 359 -10.76 -2.51 -3.96
C GLU A 359 -11.18 -3.76 -4.75
N HIS A 360 -11.17 -3.69 -6.08
CA HIS A 360 -11.68 -4.74 -6.96
C HIS A 360 -10.96 -6.08 -6.76
N PRO A 361 -11.66 -7.24 -6.71
CA PRO A 361 -11.05 -8.56 -6.42
C PRO A 361 -9.94 -9.00 -7.38
N SER A 362 -9.89 -8.45 -8.60
CA SER A 362 -8.80 -8.73 -9.54
C SER A 362 -7.52 -7.95 -9.22
N HIS A 363 -7.62 -6.88 -8.43
CA HIS A 363 -6.56 -5.88 -8.20
C HIS A 363 -6.00 -5.31 -9.51
N LEU A 364 -6.84 -5.28 -10.56
CA LEU A 364 -6.52 -4.71 -11.86
C LEU A 364 -7.37 -3.47 -12.13
N PHE A 365 -6.81 -2.51 -12.85
CA PHE A 365 -7.53 -1.34 -13.32
C PHE A 365 -7.13 -1.00 -14.77
N VAL A 366 -7.95 -0.17 -15.41
CA VAL A 366 -7.86 0.16 -16.83
C VAL A 366 -7.09 1.47 -17.02
N VAL A 367 -6.00 1.37 -17.79
CA VAL A 367 -5.16 2.51 -18.17
C VAL A 367 -5.30 2.80 -19.67
N LYS A 368 -4.56 3.80 -20.17
CA LYS A 368 -4.58 4.23 -21.57
C LYS A 368 -4.75 3.07 -22.55
N ASP A 369 -5.64 3.27 -23.51
CA ASP A 369 -5.97 2.29 -24.56
C ASP A 369 -6.58 0.97 -24.04
N PHE A 370 -7.19 1.01 -22.86
CA PHE A 370 -7.90 -0.10 -22.23
C PHE A 370 -6.97 -1.27 -21.82
N ILE A 371 -5.73 -0.94 -21.48
CA ILE A 371 -4.72 -1.88 -20.99
C ILE A 371 -4.95 -2.18 -19.51
N VAL A 372 -4.63 -3.39 -19.05
CA VAL A 372 -4.94 -3.92 -17.71
C VAL A 372 -3.65 -4.22 -16.92
N THR A 373 -3.52 -3.74 -15.68
CA THR A 373 -2.26 -3.73 -14.88
C THR A 373 -2.42 -4.28 -13.44
N HIS A 374 -1.35 -4.72 -12.75
CA HIS A 374 -1.40 -5.56 -11.51
C HIS A 374 -0.68 -5.04 -10.23
N ASN A 375 -1.09 -5.51 -9.03
CA ASN A 375 -0.51 -5.23 -7.70
C ASN A 375 -0.01 -6.50 -6.92
N THR A 376 1.23 -6.52 -6.39
CA THR A 376 2.03 -7.66 -5.82
C THR A 376 1.84 -8.09 -4.33
N GLU A 377 2.19 -9.36 -4.02
CA GLU A 377 1.83 -10.19 -2.84
C GLU A 377 2.93 -11.27 -2.47
N THR A 378 3.80 -11.07 -1.46
CA THR A 378 5.04 -11.90 -1.23
C THR A 378 4.99 -12.98 -0.15
N LEU A 379 4.18 -12.84 0.92
CA LEU A 379 4.19 -13.76 2.07
C LEU A 379 3.65 -15.17 1.73
N ILE A 380 2.54 -15.24 1.00
CA ILE A 380 1.89 -16.50 0.60
C ILE A 380 2.83 -17.33 -0.30
N MET A 381 3.60 -16.65 -1.15
CA MET A 381 4.47 -17.29 -2.13
C MET A 381 5.69 -17.98 -1.49
N LYS A 382 6.09 -17.57 -0.28
CA LYS A 382 7.12 -18.27 0.50
C LYS A 382 6.64 -19.67 0.90
N TYR A 383 5.40 -19.81 1.37
CA TYR A 383 4.82 -21.11 1.72
C TYR A 383 4.66 -22.00 0.48
N LEU A 384 4.06 -21.46 -0.60
CA LEU A 384 3.77 -22.22 -1.82
C LEU A 384 5.01 -22.77 -2.52
N ARG A 385 6.19 -22.16 -2.32
CA ARG A 385 7.47 -22.66 -2.83
C ARG A 385 7.81 -24.09 -2.41
N TYR A 386 7.28 -24.54 -1.27
CA TYR A 386 7.60 -25.83 -0.67
C TYR A 386 6.48 -26.86 -0.78
N VAL A 387 5.33 -26.48 -1.37
CA VAL A 387 4.22 -27.39 -1.66
C VAL A 387 4.56 -28.24 -2.89
N GLY A 388 4.31 -29.55 -2.83
CA GLY A 388 4.62 -30.49 -3.91
C GLY A 388 6.10 -30.85 -4.03
N VAL A 389 6.93 -30.50 -3.03
CA VAL A 389 8.35 -30.87 -2.98
C VAL A 389 8.56 -32.28 -2.41
N GLY A 390 7.49 -32.92 -1.90
CA GLY A 390 7.51 -34.31 -1.42
C GLY A 390 7.41 -34.46 0.10
N PHE A 391 7.15 -33.36 0.83
CA PHE A 391 6.94 -33.40 2.28
C PHE A 391 5.53 -33.89 2.68
N GLY A 392 4.55 -33.77 1.78
CA GLY A 392 3.17 -34.18 2.02
C GLY A 392 2.57 -33.54 3.28
N SER A 393 1.78 -34.29 4.04
CA SER A 393 1.13 -33.76 5.27
C SER A 393 2.08 -33.21 6.33
N ALA A 394 3.38 -33.50 6.24
CA ALA A 394 4.38 -32.87 7.10
C ALA A 394 4.51 -31.35 6.85
N TRP A 395 4.22 -30.85 5.64
CA TRP A 395 4.30 -29.43 5.28
C TRP A 395 3.00 -28.67 5.60
N THR A 396 2.72 -28.53 6.88
CA THR A 396 1.58 -27.74 7.35
C THR A 396 1.98 -26.30 7.65
N GLY A 397 1.28 -25.34 7.04
CA GLY A 397 1.48 -23.91 7.22
C GLY A 397 0.32 -23.23 7.91
N ILE A 398 0.59 -22.15 8.63
CA ILE A 398 -0.42 -21.27 9.22
C ILE A 398 -0.05 -19.81 9.01
N VAL A 399 -1.01 -18.97 8.63
CA VAL A 399 -0.83 -17.51 8.48
C VAL A 399 -1.81 -16.77 9.37
N PHE A 400 -1.28 -15.82 10.14
CA PHE A 400 -2.01 -15.02 11.11
C PHE A 400 -2.25 -13.59 10.65
N ARG A 401 -3.45 -13.11 10.95
CA ARG A 401 -3.82 -11.71 11.11
C ARG A 401 -4.41 -11.52 12.51
N ARG A 402 -4.50 -10.29 13.01
CA ARG A 402 -5.05 -10.05 14.37
C ARG A 402 -6.54 -10.38 14.47
N GLU A 403 -7.29 -10.22 13.39
CA GLU A 403 -8.73 -10.53 13.32
C GLU A 403 -9.09 -11.25 12.02
N TYR A 404 -10.12 -12.10 12.04
CA TYR A 404 -10.56 -12.83 10.83
C TYR A 404 -10.99 -11.89 9.70
N LYS A 405 -11.60 -10.74 10.03
CA LYS A 405 -12.01 -9.72 9.03
C LYS A 405 -10.81 -9.16 8.25
N HIS A 406 -9.60 -9.18 8.83
CA HIS A 406 -8.38 -8.71 8.18
C HIS A 406 -7.76 -9.79 7.27
N LEU A 407 -8.24 -11.04 7.30
CA LEU A 407 -7.80 -12.11 6.40
C LEU A 407 -8.45 -12.04 5.01
N ASP A 408 -9.50 -11.25 4.81
CA ASP A 408 -10.24 -11.22 3.54
C ASP A 408 -9.35 -10.94 2.34
N ASP A 409 -8.38 -10.03 2.51
CA ASP A 409 -7.40 -9.71 1.48
C ASP A 409 -6.47 -10.90 1.21
N VAL A 410 -5.91 -11.52 2.26
CA VAL A 410 -5.08 -12.74 2.17
C VAL A 410 -5.83 -13.89 1.49
N VAL A 411 -7.11 -14.08 1.81
CA VAL A 411 -7.95 -15.15 1.26
C VAL A 411 -8.23 -14.91 -0.23
N LYS A 412 -8.52 -13.67 -0.63
CA LYS A 412 -8.71 -13.30 -2.05
C LYS A 412 -7.46 -13.62 -2.86
N LYS A 413 -6.28 -13.28 -2.33
CA LYS A 413 -4.97 -13.56 -2.93
C LYS A 413 -4.71 -15.05 -3.07
N CYS A 414 -4.95 -15.83 -2.02
CA CYS A 414 -4.85 -17.28 -2.06
C CYS A 414 -5.80 -17.90 -3.11
N LYS A 415 -7.07 -17.49 -3.15
CA LYS A 415 -8.06 -17.96 -4.14
C LYS A 415 -7.70 -17.63 -5.57
N ARG A 416 -6.96 -16.54 -5.78
CA ARG A 416 -6.44 -16.17 -7.08
C ARG A 416 -5.32 -17.10 -7.52
N TRP A 417 -4.30 -17.31 -6.69
CA TRP A 417 -3.06 -17.98 -7.13
C TRP A 417 -3.05 -19.48 -6.92
N ILE A 418 -3.57 -19.97 -5.79
CA ILE A 418 -3.43 -21.39 -5.40
C ILE A 418 -4.07 -22.33 -6.43
N PRO A 419 -5.29 -22.09 -6.96
CA PRO A 419 -5.86 -22.95 -7.99
C PRO A 419 -5.12 -22.91 -9.34
N GLN A 420 -4.36 -21.85 -9.61
CA GLN A 420 -3.55 -21.75 -10.83
C GLN A 420 -2.22 -22.50 -10.68
N ILE A 421 -1.60 -22.46 -9.50
CA ILE A 421 -0.34 -23.15 -9.20
C ILE A 421 -0.59 -24.64 -8.91
N PHE A 422 -1.66 -24.93 -8.16
CA PHE A 422 -2.06 -26.26 -7.70
C PHE A 422 -3.55 -26.49 -8.02
N PRO A 423 -3.90 -26.90 -9.26
CA PRO A 423 -5.29 -27.04 -9.70
C PRO A 423 -6.16 -28.00 -8.88
N GLN A 424 -5.53 -28.94 -8.20
CA GLN A 424 -6.20 -29.92 -7.35
C GLN A 424 -6.32 -29.48 -5.88
N ALA A 425 -5.80 -28.30 -5.52
CA ALA A 425 -5.94 -27.76 -4.18
C ALA A 425 -7.38 -27.35 -3.89
N ARG A 426 -7.85 -27.60 -2.66
CA ARG A 426 -9.22 -27.37 -2.22
C ARG A 426 -9.25 -26.29 -1.15
N TRP A 427 -10.16 -25.33 -1.31
CA TRP A 427 -10.45 -24.32 -0.29
C TRP A 427 -11.57 -24.81 0.62
N LEU A 428 -11.34 -24.80 1.93
CA LEU A 428 -12.33 -25.10 2.95
C LEU A 428 -12.72 -23.80 3.65
N SER A 429 -14.00 -23.43 3.58
CA SER A 429 -14.51 -22.12 4.01
C SER A 429 -15.19 -22.11 5.38
N ALA A 430 -15.40 -23.28 6.00
CA ALA A 430 -15.97 -23.35 7.34
C ALA A 430 -15.01 -22.71 8.34
N LYS A 431 -15.53 -22.06 9.39
CA LYS A 431 -14.70 -21.37 10.40
C LYS A 431 -13.76 -22.35 11.12
N SER A 432 -14.19 -23.60 11.32
CA SER A 432 -13.38 -24.71 11.84
C SER A 432 -12.22 -25.10 10.90
N ASP A 433 -12.41 -24.93 9.60
CA ASP A 433 -11.57 -25.49 8.54
C ASP A 433 -11.01 -24.43 7.61
N TYR A 434 -10.88 -23.17 8.04
CA TYR A 434 -10.52 -22.03 7.16
C TYR A 434 -9.10 -22.17 6.59
N LYS A 435 -8.93 -23.00 5.55
CA LYS A 435 -7.63 -23.53 5.10
C LYS A 435 -7.66 -23.98 3.64
N TRP A 436 -6.48 -24.07 3.05
CA TRP A 436 -6.24 -24.78 1.79
C TRP A 436 -5.70 -26.17 2.07
N VAL A 437 -6.13 -27.15 1.28
CA VAL A 437 -5.61 -28.53 1.28
C VAL A 437 -5.05 -28.82 -0.11
N PHE A 438 -3.82 -29.30 -0.18
CA PHE A 438 -3.10 -29.59 -1.41
C PHE A 438 -3.08 -31.10 -1.73
N PRO A 439 -2.70 -31.48 -2.97
CA PRO A 439 -2.88 -32.86 -3.45
C PRO A 439 -2.08 -33.92 -2.68
N ASP A 440 -0.88 -33.58 -2.23
CA ASP A 440 0.01 -34.51 -1.52
C ASP A 440 -0.21 -34.49 0.00
N GLY A 441 -1.22 -33.75 0.46
CA GLY A 441 -1.64 -33.68 1.86
C GLY A 441 -1.14 -32.45 2.61
N GLU A 442 -0.39 -31.53 1.98
CA GLU A 442 -0.01 -30.26 2.60
C GLU A 442 -1.27 -29.42 2.93
N GLU A 443 -1.19 -28.60 3.98
CA GLU A 443 -2.29 -27.72 4.38
C GLU A 443 -1.80 -26.30 4.72
N LEU A 444 -2.56 -25.27 4.32
CA LEU A 444 -2.32 -23.87 4.71
C LEU A 444 -3.52 -23.30 5.45
N PHE A 445 -3.39 -23.16 6.76
CA PHE A 445 -4.38 -22.56 7.64
C PHE A 445 -4.31 -21.03 7.58
N LEU A 446 -5.48 -20.38 7.48
CA LEU A 446 -5.61 -18.94 7.66
C LEU A 446 -6.37 -18.70 8.96
N ARG A 447 -5.72 -18.05 9.93
CA ARG A 447 -6.23 -17.95 11.30
C ARG A 447 -6.06 -16.56 11.86
N ALA A 448 -6.88 -16.25 12.86
CA ALA A 448 -6.71 -15.05 13.66
C ALA A 448 -6.18 -15.43 15.04
N ILE A 449 -5.27 -14.60 15.55
CA ILE A 449 -4.80 -14.67 16.93
C ILE A 449 -4.76 -13.24 17.45
N LYS A 450 -5.60 -12.94 18.44
CA LYS A 450 -5.75 -11.58 18.94
C LYS A 450 -4.92 -11.39 20.22
N ASP A 451 -5.08 -12.33 21.15
CA ASP A 451 -4.54 -12.27 22.51
C ASP A 451 -3.82 -13.59 22.85
N PRO A 452 -2.88 -13.63 23.81
CA PRO A 452 -2.06 -14.82 24.08
C PRO A 452 -2.85 -16.07 24.48
N ASP A 453 -4.01 -15.90 25.12
CA ASP A 453 -4.88 -17.02 25.50
C ASP A 453 -5.41 -17.81 24.30
N ASP A 454 -5.49 -17.21 23.12
CA ASP A 454 -5.86 -17.90 21.88
C ASP A 454 -4.86 -19.01 21.52
N TYR A 455 -3.63 -18.97 22.07
CA TYR A 455 -2.60 -20.00 21.89
C TYR A 455 -3.09 -21.40 22.25
N TRP A 456 -3.97 -21.54 23.24
CA TRP A 456 -4.48 -22.85 23.66
C TRP A 456 -5.26 -23.57 22.55
N ASN A 457 -5.76 -22.84 21.56
CA ASN A 457 -6.37 -23.44 20.36
C ASN A 457 -5.35 -24.10 19.41
N TYR A 458 -4.06 -23.80 19.58
CA TYR A 458 -2.95 -24.27 18.74
C TYR A 458 -1.94 -25.09 19.53
N HIS A 459 -2.06 -25.13 20.86
CA HIS A 459 -1.15 -25.88 21.72
C HIS A 459 -1.11 -27.35 21.28
N GLY A 460 0.11 -27.87 21.07
CA GLY A 460 0.32 -29.25 20.66
C GLY A 460 0.44 -29.44 19.15
N HIS A 461 0.06 -28.45 18.34
CA HIS A 461 0.15 -28.56 16.88
C HIS A 461 1.59 -28.40 16.38
N GLU A 462 1.83 -28.88 15.16
CA GLU A 462 3.13 -28.79 14.47
C GLU A 462 2.95 -28.02 13.15
N TYR A 463 3.58 -26.85 13.06
CA TYR A 463 3.53 -25.96 11.91
C TYR A 463 4.94 -25.62 11.44
N PRO A 464 5.54 -26.37 10.50
CA PRO A 464 6.84 -26.01 9.94
C PRO A 464 6.83 -24.63 9.26
N PHE A 465 5.69 -24.13 8.80
CA PHE A 465 5.56 -22.75 8.33
C PHE A 465 4.58 -21.95 9.20
N VAL A 466 5.05 -20.85 9.79
CA VAL A 466 4.20 -19.86 10.47
C VAL A 466 4.43 -18.49 9.82
N GLY A 467 3.35 -17.84 9.40
CA GLY A 467 3.36 -16.54 8.75
C GLY A 467 2.61 -15.47 9.55
N TRP A 468 3.15 -14.27 9.64
CA TRP A 468 2.51 -13.11 10.26
C TRP A 468 2.38 -11.98 9.25
N GLU A 469 1.13 -11.60 8.97
CA GLU A 469 0.84 -10.50 8.05
C GLU A 469 0.61 -9.21 8.86
N GLU A 470 1.38 -8.15 8.55
CA GLU A 470 1.41 -6.86 9.27
C GLU A 470 1.64 -7.04 10.78
N LEU A 471 2.81 -7.58 11.13
CA LEU A 471 3.20 -7.92 12.50
C LEU A 471 3.13 -6.72 13.47
N THR A 472 3.31 -5.50 12.97
CA THR A 472 3.22 -4.28 13.77
C THR A 472 1.80 -3.99 14.30
N ASN A 473 0.78 -4.75 13.90
CA ASN A 473 -0.57 -4.62 14.45
C ASN A 473 -0.76 -5.28 15.83
N TRP A 474 0.17 -6.12 16.29
CA TRP A 474 0.12 -6.76 17.62
C TRP A 474 0.84 -5.89 18.66
N PRO A 475 0.17 -5.48 19.75
CA PRO A 475 0.77 -4.54 20.72
C PRO A 475 2.01 -5.06 21.44
N SER A 476 2.06 -6.37 21.71
CA SER A 476 3.19 -7.06 22.36
C SER A 476 3.66 -8.25 21.53
N ASN A 477 4.82 -8.80 21.89
CA ASN A 477 5.37 -9.99 21.24
C ASN A 477 4.79 -11.30 21.81
N ASP A 478 3.84 -11.26 22.76
CA ASP A 478 3.41 -12.45 23.50
C ASP A 478 2.79 -13.53 22.59
N CYS A 479 1.86 -13.15 21.72
CA CYS A 479 1.27 -14.05 20.72
C CYS A 479 2.35 -14.57 19.75
N TYR A 480 3.28 -13.70 19.38
CA TYR A 480 4.34 -14.00 18.43
C TYR A 480 5.35 -15.01 19.00
N GLU A 481 5.75 -14.86 20.26
CA GLU A 481 6.70 -15.74 20.94
C GLU A 481 6.07 -17.08 21.32
N VAL A 482 4.86 -17.07 21.90
CA VAL A 482 4.21 -18.32 22.34
C VAL A 482 3.97 -19.27 21.16
N MET A 483 3.65 -18.73 19.98
CA MET A 483 3.44 -19.51 18.77
C MET A 483 4.73 -20.14 18.21
N LYS A 484 5.93 -19.69 18.59
CA LYS A 484 7.19 -20.35 18.18
C LYS A 484 7.27 -21.80 18.68
N SER A 485 6.58 -22.15 19.77
CA SER A 485 6.51 -23.53 20.28
C SER A 485 5.87 -24.50 19.28
N THR A 486 4.97 -23.99 18.43
CA THR A 486 4.30 -24.74 17.36
C THR A 486 5.12 -24.80 16.08
N ASN A 487 6.17 -23.97 15.94
CA ASN A 487 7.05 -23.97 14.77
C ASN A 487 8.04 -25.14 14.80
N ARG A 488 7.49 -26.36 14.73
CA ARG A 488 8.18 -27.63 14.85
C ARG A 488 7.64 -28.60 13.80
N CYS A 489 8.42 -29.64 13.54
CA CYS A 489 8.03 -30.75 12.70
C CYS A 489 8.78 -31.99 13.21
N SER A 490 8.05 -33.08 13.40
CA SER A 490 8.58 -34.39 13.79
C SER A 490 9.26 -35.15 12.65
N VAL A 491 9.06 -34.72 11.40
CA VAL A 491 9.66 -35.33 10.21
C VAL A 491 11.04 -34.70 9.92
N PRO A 492 12.12 -35.51 9.82
CA PRO A 492 13.45 -35.01 9.46
C PRO A 492 13.45 -34.28 8.10
N GLU A 493 14.40 -33.35 7.93
CA GLU A 493 14.65 -32.62 6.68
C GLU A 493 13.57 -31.64 6.20
N VAL A 494 12.41 -31.57 6.87
CA VAL A 494 11.40 -30.53 6.60
C VAL A 494 11.91 -29.18 7.11
N PRO A 495 11.98 -28.13 6.25
CA PRO A 495 12.45 -26.82 6.69
C PRO A 495 11.46 -26.17 7.66
N ARG A 496 11.94 -25.24 8.47
CA ARG A 496 11.09 -24.48 9.39
C ARG A 496 11.23 -23.00 9.11
N PHE A 497 10.11 -22.32 8.88
CA PHE A 497 10.05 -20.88 8.66
C PHE A 497 9.05 -20.20 9.60
N TYR A 498 9.46 -19.05 10.10
CA TYR A 498 8.71 -18.14 10.94
C TYR A 498 8.81 -16.75 10.29
N CYS A 499 7.90 -16.47 9.36
CA CYS A 499 7.98 -15.36 8.43
C CYS A 499 6.99 -14.25 8.81
N SER A 500 7.44 -13.01 8.73
CA SER A 500 6.65 -11.85 9.13
C SER A 500 6.77 -10.74 8.10
N THR A 501 5.69 -9.99 7.90
CA THR A 501 5.68 -8.76 7.10
C THR A 501 5.23 -7.58 7.95
N GLY A 502 5.72 -6.38 7.67
CA GLY A 502 5.27 -5.19 8.41
C GLY A 502 5.89 -3.91 7.89
N ASN A 503 5.38 -2.79 8.39
CA ASN A 503 5.90 -1.44 8.15
C ASN A 503 6.17 -0.78 9.51
N PRO A 504 6.94 0.32 9.60
CA PRO A 504 7.27 0.99 10.86
C PRO A 504 6.05 1.68 11.53
N TYR A 505 4.83 1.18 11.34
CA TYR A 505 3.59 1.74 11.88
C TYR A 505 2.71 0.66 12.51
N GLY A 506 2.19 0.93 13.70
CA GLY A 506 1.25 0.07 14.43
C GLY A 506 1.58 -0.05 15.92
N ALA A 507 0.64 -0.56 16.72
CA ALA A 507 0.78 -0.71 18.17
C ALA A 507 2.01 -1.55 18.60
N GLY A 508 2.45 -2.47 17.73
CA GLY A 508 3.61 -3.32 17.93
C GLY A 508 4.94 -2.74 17.52
N HIS A 509 4.98 -1.48 17.05
CA HIS A 509 6.19 -0.85 16.53
C HIS A 509 7.41 -1.05 17.45
N GLY A 510 7.25 -0.78 18.76
CA GLY A 510 8.35 -0.82 19.73
C GLY A 510 9.01 -2.18 19.84
N TRP A 511 8.23 -3.25 20.03
CA TRP A 511 8.81 -4.59 20.19
C TRP A 511 9.30 -5.17 18.85
N VAL A 512 8.63 -4.87 17.73
CA VAL A 512 9.09 -5.32 16.39
C VAL A 512 10.42 -4.65 16.04
N LYS A 513 10.57 -3.36 16.38
CA LYS A 513 11.84 -2.64 16.26
C LYS A 513 12.94 -3.28 17.09
N GLU A 514 12.70 -3.50 18.37
CA GLU A 514 13.66 -4.15 19.27
C GLU A 514 14.07 -5.54 18.76
N HIS A 515 13.12 -6.31 18.24
CA HIS A 515 13.34 -7.69 17.84
C HIS A 515 14.01 -7.84 16.48
N PHE A 516 13.72 -6.97 15.50
CA PHE A 516 14.15 -7.12 14.12
C PHE A 516 15.00 -5.98 13.56
N ILE A 517 14.89 -4.78 14.12
CA ILE A 517 15.51 -3.59 13.54
C ILE A 517 16.77 -3.22 14.31
N ASP A 518 16.69 -3.19 15.65
CA ASP A 518 17.79 -2.77 16.53
C ASP A 518 18.92 -3.80 16.62
N ILE A 519 18.73 -4.98 16.02
CA ILE A 519 19.72 -6.06 15.97
C ILE A 519 20.90 -5.75 15.05
N GLY A 520 20.76 -4.79 14.13
CA GLY A 520 21.81 -4.38 13.20
C GLY A 520 21.29 -3.98 11.83
N PRO A 521 22.21 -3.65 10.89
CA PRO A 521 21.86 -3.33 9.51
C PRO A 521 21.02 -4.41 8.81
N GLU A 522 20.35 -4.06 7.72
CA GLU A 522 19.62 -5.02 6.88
C GLU A 522 20.48 -6.26 6.54
N GLY A 523 19.90 -7.46 6.61
CA GLY A 523 20.60 -8.70 6.32
C GLY A 523 21.47 -9.22 7.47
N THR A 524 21.56 -8.50 8.60
CA THR A 524 22.22 -9.00 9.82
C THR A 524 21.48 -10.23 10.33
N VAL A 525 22.19 -11.36 10.33
CA VAL A 525 21.71 -12.61 10.92
C VAL A 525 22.17 -12.64 12.38
N VAL A 526 21.21 -12.73 13.29
CA VAL A 526 21.47 -12.92 14.73
C VAL A 526 21.03 -14.32 15.11
N THR A 527 21.92 -15.06 15.77
CA THR A 527 21.67 -16.40 16.27
C THR A 527 21.60 -16.37 17.79
N ASP A 528 20.54 -16.92 18.36
CA ASP A 528 20.41 -17.08 19.81
C ASP A 528 21.27 -18.25 20.36
N ASP A 529 21.35 -18.36 21.68
CA ASP A 529 22.11 -19.43 22.36
C ASP A 529 21.59 -20.85 22.06
N GLN A 530 20.38 -20.94 21.51
CA GLN A 530 19.74 -22.20 21.10
C GLN A 530 19.98 -22.53 19.62
N GLY A 531 20.74 -21.69 18.90
CA GLY A 531 21.06 -21.87 17.49
C GLY A 531 19.98 -21.38 16.52
N ASN A 532 18.95 -20.67 16.98
CA ASN A 532 17.92 -20.10 16.11
C ASN A 532 18.41 -18.78 15.52
N ALA A 533 18.48 -18.75 14.19
CA ALA A 533 18.83 -17.55 13.45
C ALA A 533 17.59 -16.74 13.07
N ARG A 534 17.68 -15.41 13.24
CA ARG A 534 16.71 -14.42 12.76
C ARG A 534 17.36 -13.36 11.87
N VAL A 535 16.61 -12.83 10.91
CA VAL A 535 17.11 -11.80 9.97
C VAL A 535 16.01 -10.82 9.58
N ARG A 536 16.42 -9.55 9.38
CA ARG A 536 15.62 -8.51 8.73
C ARG A 536 15.99 -8.42 7.26
N ILE A 537 14.98 -8.35 6.40
CA ILE A 537 15.14 -8.08 4.98
C ILE A 537 14.31 -6.84 4.64
N HIS A 538 14.99 -5.82 4.13
CA HIS A 538 14.32 -4.63 3.64
C HIS A 538 13.86 -4.89 2.21
N VAL A 539 12.59 -4.65 1.98
CA VAL A 539 11.91 -4.69 0.70
C VAL A 539 11.66 -3.23 0.34
N ASP A 540 12.74 -2.54 -0.06
CA ASP A 540 12.70 -1.14 -0.47
C ASP A 540 11.84 -0.95 -1.71
N LEU A 541 11.29 0.26 -1.78
CA LEU A 541 10.55 0.86 -2.84
C LEU A 541 11.36 1.93 -3.58
N GLU A 542 12.68 2.04 -3.37
CA GLU A 542 13.72 2.40 -4.37
C GLU A 542 14.89 3.29 -3.85
N ASP A 543 16.15 2.95 -4.18
CA ASP A 543 17.34 3.83 -4.07
C ASP A 543 17.10 5.26 -4.65
N ASN A 544 16.79 6.31 -3.88
CA ASN A 544 16.79 7.65 -4.48
C ASN A 544 17.31 8.81 -3.63
N ARG A 545 18.60 9.10 -3.84
CA ARG A 545 19.29 10.33 -3.47
C ARG A 545 18.80 11.59 -4.21
N ALA A 546 17.97 11.49 -5.26
CA ALA A 546 17.57 12.65 -6.08
C ALA A 546 16.29 13.39 -5.62
N MET A 547 15.60 12.91 -4.58
CA MET A 547 14.36 13.52 -4.09
C MET A 547 14.58 14.83 -3.31
N MET A 548 15.79 15.07 -2.80
CA MET A 548 16.10 16.25 -1.99
C MET A 548 16.32 17.52 -2.84
N GLU A 549 16.50 17.40 -4.16
CA GLU A 549 16.89 18.53 -5.02
C GLU A 549 15.79 19.03 -5.97
N ASN A 550 14.75 18.24 -6.27
CA ASN A 550 13.85 18.53 -7.41
C ASN A 550 12.36 18.80 -7.11
N ASP A 551 11.86 18.61 -5.88
CA ASP A 551 10.47 18.99 -5.56
C ASP A 551 10.29 19.53 -4.11
N PRO A 552 10.44 20.85 -3.92
CA PRO A 552 10.21 21.51 -2.64
C PRO A 552 8.74 21.49 -2.16
N GLU A 553 7.77 21.23 -3.05
CA GLU A 553 6.34 21.34 -2.74
C GLU A 553 5.72 19.99 -2.35
N TYR A 554 6.27 18.88 -2.84
CA TYR A 554 5.98 17.54 -2.36
C TYR A 554 6.54 17.29 -0.95
N VAL A 555 7.72 17.85 -0.65
CA VAL A 555 8.25 17.98 0.73
C VAL A 555 7.22 18.70 1.60
N LYS A 556 6.61 19.80 1.11
CA LYS A 556 5.54 20.52 1.83
C LYS A 556 4.23 19.74 2.04
N GLN A 557 3.86 18.79 1.17
CA GLN A 557 2.64 17.97 1.34
C GLN A 557 2.84 16.82 2.33
N LEU A 558 4.00 16.15 2.28
CA LEU A 558 4.41 15.25 3.34
C LEU A 558 4.63 16.05 4.64
N ASP A 559 5.15 17.28 4.55
CA ASP A 559 5.25 18.19 5.68
C ASP A 559 3.91 18.70 6.21
N GLY A 560 2.87 18.62 5.36
CA GLY A 560 1.48 18.88 5.70
C GLY A 560 0.82 17.76 6.50
N ILE A 561 1.43 16.57 6.59
CA ILE A 561 1.08 15.57 7.60
C ILE A 561 1.40 16.20 8.95
N LYS A 562 0.36 16.69 9.66
CA LYS A 562 0.49 17.37 10.96
C LYS A 562 1.31 16.58 11.99
N ASN A 563 1.43 15.27 11.77
CA ASN A 563 2.18 14.31 12.56
C ASN A 563 3.59 14.05 11.97
N PRO A 564 4.66 14.63 12.55
CA PRO A 564 6.03 14.54 12.02
C PRO A 564 6.63 13.12 12.08
N GLU A 565 6.14 12.28 12.99
CA GLU A 565 6.62 10.91 13.18
C GLU A 565 5.94 9.95 12.20
N LEU A 566 4.64 10.13 11.95
CA LEU A 566 3.90 9.41 10.91
C LEU A 566 4.47 9.68 9.51
N ARG A 567 4.89 10.93 9.31
CA ARG A 567 5.58 11.38 8.09
C ARG A 567 6.89 10.63 7.92
N ARG A 568 7.77 10.58 8.94
CA ARG A 568 9.02 9.81 8.90
C ARG A 568 8.78 8.30 8.70
N ALA A 569 7.78 7.73 9.37
CA ALA A 569 7.37 6.32 9.22
C ALA A 569 7.07 5.94 7.78
N TRP A 570 6.19 6.73 7.16
CA TRP A 570 5.57 6.39 5.89
C TRP A 570 6.36 6.92 4.70
N ARG A 571 7.14 8.00 4.90
CA ARG A 571 8.00 8.59 3.88
C ARG A 571 9.36 7.90 3.80
N ASP A 572 10.00 7.70 4.95
CA ASP A 572 11.42 7.35 5.00
C ASP A 572 11.65 5.89 5.43
N GLY A 573 10.58 5.13 5.72
CA GLY A 573 10.70 3.78 6.30
C GLY A 573 11.42 3.79 7.65
N ASP A 574 11.41 4.95 8.33
CA ASP A 574 12.18 5.22 9.52
C ASP A 574 11.54 4.54 10.73
N TRP A 575 12.28 3.63 11.36
CA TRP A 575 11.86 2.92 12.56
C TRP A 575 12.23 3.68 13.85
N ASP A 576 13.02 4.76 13.80
CA ASP A 576 13.37 5.60 14.95
C ASP A 576 12.29 6.67 15.23
N ILE A 577 11.03 6.28 15.06
CA ILE A 577 9.87 7.16 15.14
C ILE A 577 9.03 6.91 16.40
N VAL A 578 8.40 7.98 16.91
CA VAL A 578 7.45 7.92 18.04
C VAL A 578 6.03 8.09 17.49
N VAL A 579 5.45 7.00 16.98
CA VAL A 579 4.16 7.08 16.28
C VAL A 579 2.98 6.66 17.15
N GLY A 580 1.99 7.55 17.24
CA GLY A 580 0.69 7.31 17.88
C GLY A 580 0.70 7.47 19.39
N GLY A 581 1.88 7.71 19.98
CA GLY A 581 2.03 7.86 21.42
C GLY A 581 1.35 9.11 21.96
N PHE A 582 0.90 9.04 23.21
CA PHE A 582 0.27 10.11 23.97
C PHE A 582 1.10 11.40 24.00
N LEU A 583 2.43 11.29 23.99
CA LEU A 583 3.37 12.43 23.93
C LEU A 583 3.79 12.83 22.50
N GLN A 584 3.06 12.38 21.49
CA GLN A 584 3.37 12.66 20.09
C GLN A 584 3.42 14.16 19.79
N GLY A 585 4.51 14.60 19.16
CA GLY A 585 4.77 16.02 18.86
C GLY A 585 5.20 16.86 20.07
N ILE A 586 5.26 16.27 21.26
CA ILE A 586 5.69 16.93 22.50
C ILE A 586 7.06 16.40 22.93
N TRP A 587 7.27 15.09 22.91
CA TRP A 587 8.56 14.50 23.28
C TRP A 587 9.59 14.62 22.15
N ASN A 588 10.76 15.17 22.46
CA ASN A 588 11.90 15.31 21.57
C ASN A 588 13.18 14.86 22.29
N PRO A 589 13.75 13.68 21.97
CA PRO A 589 14.95 13.19 22.62
C PRO A 589 16.14 14.15 22.56
N LYS A 590 16.27 14.98 21.51
CA LYS A 590 17.38 15.93 21.39
C LYS A 590 17.30 17.10 22.39
N VAL A 591 16.11 17.35 22.92
CA VAL A 591 15.83 18.46 23.85
C VAL A 591 15.62 17.93 25.26
N HIS A 592 14.80 16.88 25.39
CA HIS A 592 14.37 16.34 26.68
C HIS A 592 15.34 15.30 27.24
N VAL A 593 16.25 14.73 26.43
CA VAL A 593 17.31 13.83 26.93
C VAL A 593 18.64 14.58 26.97
N VAL A 594 19.25 14.62 28.15
CA VAL A 594 20.53 15.29 28.39
C VAL A 594 21.57 14.32 28.91
N LYS A 595 22.84 14.60 28.62
CA LYS A 595 23.95 13.86 29.23
C LYS A 595 23.99 14.12 30.74
N PRO A 596 24.29 13.09 31.56
CA PRO A 596 24.46 13.24 32.99
C PRO A 596 25.49 14.31 33.32
N PHE A 597 25.14 15.15 34.28
CA PHE A 597 26.06 16.10 34.90
C PHE A 597 26.01 15.95 36.42
N GLU A 598 27.02 16.48 37.08
CA GLU A 598 27.07 16.50 38.53
C GLU A 598 26.07 17.53 39.06
N VAL A 599 24.92 17.05 39.54
CA VAL A 599 23.88 17.92 40.09
C VAL A 599 24.39 18.59 41.37
N PRO A 600 24.39 19.94 41.46
CA PRO A 600 24.82 20.67 42.64
C PRO A 600 24.05 20.26 43.91
N LEU A 601 24.74 20.03 45.03
CA LEU A 601 24.15 19.43 46.24
C LEU A 601 23.13 20.34 46.94
N ASP A 602 23.19 21.64 46.68
CA ASP A 602 22.27 22.67 47.19
C ASP A 602 20.93 22.69 46.45
N TRP A 603 20.84 22.09 45.25
CA TRP A 603 19.58 22.04 44.51
C TRP A 603 18.52 21.20 45.24
N PRO A 604 17.25 21.64 45.25
CA PRO A 604 16.16 20.86 45.83
C PRO A 604 16.04 19.50 45.15
N ARG A 605 15.86 18.44 45.94
CA ARG A 605 15.70 17.07 45.46
C ARG A 605 14.52 16.36 46.11
N TRP A 606 13.93 15.46 45.34
CA TRP A 606 12.86 14.58 45.78
C TRP A 606 12.85 13.31 44.92
N ARG A 607 11.99 12.36 45.32
CA ARG A 607 11.80 11.10 44.61
C ARG A 607 10.33 10.88 44.38
N ALA A 608 9.99 10.17 43.33
CA ALA A 608 8.65 9.61 43.19
C ALA A 608 8.72 8.09 43.01
N MET A 609 7.64 7.41 43.35
CA MET A 609 7.55 5.96 43.21
C MET A 609 6.19 5.50 42.70
N ASP A 610 6.23 4.62 41.71
CA ASP A 610 5.14 3.71 41.39
C ASP A 610 5.55 2.28 41.82
N TRP A 611 4.69 1.60 42.58
CA TRP A 611 5.06 0.34 43.22
C TRP A 611 4.50 -0.87 42.44
N GLY A 612 5.39 -1.78 42.08
CA GLY A 612 5.06 -3.07 41.47
C GLY A 612 5.87 -4.21 42.07
N PHE A 613 5.24 -5.38 42.20
CA PHE A 613 5.90 -6.63 42.61
C PHE A 613 5.99 -7.61 41.44
N ALA A 614 4.84 -8.03 40.91
CA ALA A 614 4.76 -8.86 39.70
C ALA A 614 4.95 -8.04 38.42
N ALA A 615 4.46 -6.79 38.43
CA ALA A 615 4.81 -5.75 37.47
C ALA A 615 6.01 -4.93 38.00
N PRO A 616 6.76 -4.21 37.15
CA PRO A 616 7.89 -3.38 37.57
C PRO A 616 7.48 -2.32 38.60
N TYR A 617 8.36 -2.06 39.58
CA TYR A 617 8.34 -0.80 40.30
C TYR A 617 9.16 0.25 39.53
N SER A 618 8.80 1.52 39.66
CA SER A 618 9.57 2.66 39.15
C SER A 618 9.88 3.62 40.28
N ILE A 619 11.15 3.96 40.45
CA ILE A 619 11.59 5.06 41.34
C ILE A 619 12.43 6.02 40.53
N GLY A 620 11.97 7.27 40.41
CA GLY A 620 12.71 8.37 39.80
C GLY A 620 13.22 9.35 40.85
N TRP A 621 14.46 9.83 40.67
CA TRP A 621 14.99 10.96 41.43
C TRP A 621 14.95 12.22 40.58
N TYR A 622 14.45 13.29 41.19
CA TYR A 622 14.26 14.57 40.55
C TYR A 622 14.97 15.68 41.30
N THR A 623 15.35 16.69 40.54
CA THR A 623 15.85 17.95 41.06
C THR A 623 15.29 19.10 40.23
N ILE A 624 15.31 20.31 40.77
CA ILE A 624 14.96 21.52 40.03
C ILE A 624 16.12 22.50 40.09
N SER A 625 16.52 23.02 38.94
CA SER A 625 17.57 24.01 38.82
C SER A 625 17.06 25.43 39.14
N PRO A 626 17.95 26.41 39.40
CA PRO A 626 17.56 27.81 39.70
C PRO A 626 16.80 28.57 38.60
N ASP A 627 16.82 28.05 37.37
CA ASP A 627 16.05 28.52 36.20
C ASP A 627 14.74 27.73 36.00
N GLY A 628 14.38 26.87 36.96
CA GLY A 628 13.09 26.18 37.01
C GLY A 628 13.01 24.91 36.16
N VAL A 629 14.12 24.39 35.63
CA VAL A 629 14.13 23.13 34.87
C VAL A 629 14.20 21.94 35.83
N VAL A 630 13.24 21.04 35.70
CA VAL A 630 13.21 19.77 36.43
C VAL A 630 14.02 18.73 35.68
N TYR A 631 14.96 18.09 36.38
CA TYR A 631 15.75 16.99 35.84
C TYR A 631 15.39 15.69 36.54
N ARG A 632 14.96 14.68 35.78
CA ARG A 632 15.01 13.27 36.21
C ARG A 632 16.44 12.78 36.02
N TYR A 633 17.21 12.77 37.09
CA TYR A 633 18.66 12.57 37.04
C TYR A 633 19.11 11.14 37.39
N ARG A 634 18.20 10.32 37.91
CA ARG A 634 18.46 8.91 38.25
C ARG A 634 17.14 8.13 38.21
N GLU A 635 17.23 6.85 37.86
CA GLU A 635 16.12 5.93 37.99
C GLU A 635 16.57 4.61 38.63
N LEU A 636 15.61 3.92 39.23
CA LEU A 636 15.70 2.54 39.68
C LEU A 636 14.40 1.87 39.25
N TYR A 637 14.50 0.90 38.34
CA TYR A 637 13.36 0.26 37.72
C TYR A 637 13.44 -1.26 37.93
N GLY A 638 12.36 -1.85 38.44
CA GLY A 638 12.27 -3.26 38.78
C GLY A 638 12.07 -4.15 37.55
N TYR A 639 12.96 -4.09 36.57
CA TYR A 639 12.86 -4.85 35.31
C TYR A 639 13.24 -6.32 35.47
N GLY A 640 12.27 -7.22 35.33
CA GLY A 640 12.44 -8.67 35.40
C GLY A 640 12.99 -9.31 34.11
N GLY A 641 13.48 -8.51 33.15
CA GLY A 641 14.03 -8.98 31.87
C GLY A 641 13.03 -9.01 30.72
N LYS A 642 11.76 -8.66 30.95
CA LYS A 642 10.69 -8.54 29.94
C LYS A 642 9.82 -7.31 30.23
N ALA A 643 9.26 -6.71 29.19
CA ALA A 643 8.34 -5.57 29.33
C ALA A 643 7.16 -5.95 30.25
N GLY A 644 6.80 -5.07 31.17
CA GLY A 644 5.70 -5.30 32.12
C GLY A 644 5.96 -6.38 33.19
N VAL A 645 7.15 -7.00 33.23
CA VAL A 645 7.49 -8.03 34.24
C VAL A 645 8.43 -7.44 35.30
N GLY A 646 7.99 -7.52 36.55
CA GLY A 646 8.71 -7.04 37.73
C GLY A 646 9.81 -8.00 38.24
N THR A 647 10.78 -7.48 38.99
CA THR A 647 11.84 -8.30 39.64
C THR A 647 11.35 -9.12 40.82
N ARG A 648 10.13 -8.88 41.33
CA ARG A 648 9.55 -9.54 42.52
C ARG A 648 10.40 -9.39 43.78
N GLU A 649 11.12 -8.28 43.91
CA GLU A 649 11.89 -7.95 45.10
C GLU A 649 10.97 -7.46 46.23
N SER A 650 11.36 -7.76 47.47
CA SER A 650 10.62 -7.25 48.63
C SER A 650 10.83 -5.74 48.81
N ALA A 651 9.86 -5.08 49.46
CA ALA A 651 9.94 -3.66 49.79
C ALA A 651 11.23 -3.31 50.57
N THR A 652 11.68 -4.20 51.45
CA THR A 652 12.92 -4.03 52.22
C THR A 652 14.17 -4.04 51.32
N GLU A 653 14.23 -4.95 50.34
CA GLU A 653 15.35 -5.02 49.39
C GLU A 653 15.42 -3.77 48.51
N VAL A 654 14.26 -3.33 47.99
CA VAL A 654 14.17 -2.10 47.19
C VAL A 654 14.55 -0.88 48.03
N ALA A 655 14.09 -0.79 49.28
CA ALA A 655 14.43 0.31 50.19
C ALA A 655 15.95 0.39 50.47
N ARG A 656 16.62 -0.76 50.60
CA ARG A 656 18.09 -0.81 50.77
C ARG A 656 18.81 -0.32 49.53
N LYS A 657 18.37 -0.71 48.34
CA LYS A 657 18.93 -0.19 47.08
C LYS A 657 18.79 1.32 46.98
N VAL A 658 17.62 1.86 47.36
CA VAL A 658 17.39 3.31 47.41
C VAL A 658 18.40 3.99 48.34
N ARG A 659 18.63 3.45 49.54
CA ARG A 659 19.61 4.00 50.50
C ARG A 659 21.05 3.93 49.98
N GLN A 660 21.42 2.85 49.30
CA GLN A 660 22.73 2.70 48.67
C GLN A 660 22.95 3.74 47.57
N LEU A 661 21.96 3.93 46.71
CA LEU A 661 22.03 4.92 45.63
C LEU A 661 22.13 6.36 46.17
N GLU A 662 21.58 6.62 47.35
CA GLU A 662 21.55 7.96 47.97
C GLU A 662 22.71 8.23 48.92
N ALA A 663 23.62 7.26 49.13
CA ALA A 663 24.64 7.34 50.16
C ALA A 663 25.49 8.61 50.06
N ARG A 664 25.78 9.04 48.82
CA ARG A 664 26.54 10.27 48.54
C ARG A 664 25.78 11.52 48.96
N GLU A 665 24.53 11.65 48.54
CA GLU A 665 23.69 12.81 48.87
C GLU A 665 23.45 12.90 50.39
N LEU A 666 23.20 11.77 51.03
CA LEU A 666 22.98 11.68 52.47
C LEU A 666 24.24 12.04 53.27
N ALA A 667 25.42 11.59 52.83
CA ALA A 667 26.70 11.96 53.44
C ALA A 667 26.98 13.46 53.33
N ALA A 668 26.48 14.10 52.26
CA ALA A 668 26.53 15.54 52.07
C ALA A 668 25.42 16.33 52.78
N GLY A 669 24.56 15.66 53.58
CA GLY A 669 23.47 16.30 54.33
C GLY A 669 22.25 16.71 53.48
N VAL A 670 22.14 16.21 52.25
CA VAL A 670 21.00 16.50 51.37
C VAL A 670 19.74 15.80 51.88
N VAL A 671 18.62 16.54 51.89
CA VAL A 671 17.33 16.03 52.34
C VAL A 671 16.35 15.94 51.16
N PHE A 672 15.85 14.73 50.90
CA PHE A 672 14.79 14.49 49.92
C PHE A 672 13.41 14.80 50.50
N ARG A 673 12.75 15.84 49.99
CA ARG A 673 11.51 16.38 50.57
C ARG A 673 10.30 16.13 49.68
N ARG A 674 9.17 15.75 50.30
CA ARG A 674 7.88 15.48 49.63
C ARG A 674 8.06 14.42 48.53
N ASN A 675 8.30 13.17 48.93
CA ASN A 675 8.54 12.07 48.00
C ASN A 675 7.22 11.36 47.67
N PRO A 676 6.45 11.75 46.64
CA PRO A 676 5.15 11.15 46.38
C PRO A 676 5.29 9.68 45.97
N ALA A 677 4.37 8.83 46.42
CA ALA A 677 4.30 7.45 46.00
C ALA A 677 2.84 6.99 45.82
N ASP A 678 2.66 5.90 45.08
CA ASP A 678 1.34 5.29 44.91
C ASP A 678 0.67 5.07 46.27
N SER A 679 -0.57 5.54 46.39
CA SER A 679 -1.46 5.28 47.52
C SER A 679 -1.54 3.81 48.00
N GLN A 680 -1.33 2.84 47.13
CA GLN A 680 -1.40 1.41 47.45
C GLN A 680 -0.35 1.00 48.49
N ILE A 681 0.81 1.67 48.55
CA ILE A 681 1.84 1.32 49.52
C ILE A 681 1.45 1.64 50.97
N PHE A 682 0.44 2.50 51.16
CA PHE A 682 -0.09 2.92 52.45
C PHE A 682 -1.33 2.12 52.85
N ALA A 683 -1.87 1.31 51.94
CA ALA A 683 -3.04 0.49 52.22
C ALA A 683 -2.63 -0.74 53.03
N ASN A 684 -3.48 -1.13 53.98
CA ASN A 684 -3.34 -2.39 54.69
C ASN A 684 -4.06 -3.49 53.88
N ASP A 685 -3.30 -4.26 53.12
CA ASP A 685 -3.77 -5.30 52.20
C ASP A 685 -3.70 -6.72 52.83
N GLY A 686 -3.69 -6.80 54.16
CA GLY A 686 -3.63 -8.07 54.91
C GLY A 686 -2.22 -8.48 55.33
N ARG A 687 -1.20 -7.65 55.08
CA ARG A 687 0.17 -7.82 55.60
C ARG A 687 0.29 -7.31 57.03
N GLU A 688 1.29 -7.78 57.77
CA GLU A 688 1.59 -7.29 59.13
C GLU A 688 1.96 -5.79 59.16
N LYS A 689 2.61 -5.32 58.09
CA LYS A 689 3.00 -3.92 57.87
C LYS A 689 2.71 -3.53 56.44
N THR A 690 2.37 -2.27 56.25
CA THR A 690 2.22 -1.69 54.91
C THR A 690 3.58 -1.62 54.20
N ILE A 691 3.57 -1.52 52.87
CA ILE A 691 4.80 -1.38 52.08
C ILE A 691 5.58 -0.12 52.52
N GLU A 692 4.90 0.99 52.79
CA GLU A 692 5.54 2.21 53.30
C GLU A 692 6.30 1.98 54.60
N GLU A 693 5.73 1.20 55.52
CA GLU A 693 6.37 0.94 56.81
C GLU A 693 7.66 0.14 56.68
N TYR A 694 7.75 -0.77 55.71
CA TYR A 694 8.99 -1.45 55.37
C TYR A 694 10.05 -0.48 54.83
N PHE A 695 9.67 0.43 53.93
CA PHE A 695 10.57 1.50 53.46
C PHE A 695 11.02 2.42 54.61
N ARG A 696 10.09 2.81 55.48
CA ARG A 696 10.32 3.69 56.62
C ARG A 696 11.31 3.09 57.61
N LYS A 697 11.25 1.79 57.86
CA LYS A 697 12.19 1.06 58.70
C LYS A 697 13.62 1.11 58.18
N GLU A 698 13.80 1.12 56.86
CA GLU A 698 15.11 1.24 56.21
C GLU A 698 15.52 2.72 56.00
N GLY A 699 14.75 3.67 56.52
CA GLY A 699 15.05 5.11 56.50
C GLY A 699 14.55 5.86 55.26
N VAL A 700 13.71 5.24 54.43
CA VAL A 700 13.12 5.86 53.23
C VAL A 700 11.67 6.24 53.53
N ARG A 701 11.33 7.52 53.40
CA ARG A 701 9.96 8.02 53.66
C ARG A 701 9.27 8.47 52.39
N TRP A 702 8.00 8.09 52.28
CA TRP A 702 7.11 8.44 51.18
C TRP A 702 5.93 9.29 51.69
N VAL A 703 5.33 10.07 50.79
CA VAL A 703 4.07 10.76 51.03
C VAL A 703 3.04 10.29 50.02
N LYS A 704 1.77 10.23 50.42
CA LYS A 704 0.70 9.71 49.56
C LYS A 704 0.47 10.65 48.37
N ALA A 705 0.50 10.11 47.14
CA ALA A 705 0.06 10.85 45.95
C ALA A 705 -1.47 11.08 46.00
N SER A 706 -1.93 12.25 45.55
CA SER A 706 -3.36 12.59 45.52
C SER A 706 -4.07 11.83 44.39
N LYS A 707 -5.13 11.05 44.67
CA LYS A 707 -5.89 10.27 43.66
C LYS A 707 -7.38 10.66 43.60
N GLY A 708 -7.69 11.95 43.39
CA GLY A 708 -9.08 12.42 43.17
C GLY A 708 -9.56 12.24 41.72
N PRO A 709 -10.87 12.43 41.42
CA PRO A 709 -11.37 12.46 40.05
C PRO A 709 -10.58 13.46 39.17
N GLY A 710 -10.18 13.05 37.97
CA GLY A 710 -9.36 13.86 37.06
C GLY A 710 -7.89 14.00 37.46
N SER A 711 -7.41 13.28 38.49
CA SER A 711 -6.02 13.36 38.95
C SER A 711 -4.98 12.91 37.91
N ARG A 712 -5.30 11.87 37.12
CA ARG A 712 -4.43 11.36 36.04
C ARG A 712 -4.35 12.34 34.88
N VAL A 713 -5.50 12.80 34.37
CA VAL A 713 -5.58 13.86 33.34
C VAL A 713 -4.79 15.11 33.74
N ASN A 714 -4.96 15.60 34.97
CA ASN A 714 -4.19 16.75 35.47
C ASN A 714 -2.68 16.46 35.58
N GLY A 715 -2.30 15.23 35.93
CA GLY A 715 -0.90 14.78 35.97
C GLY A 715 -0.29 14.74 34.58
N ALA A 716 -1.00 14.16 33.63
CA ALA A 716 -0.64 14.09 32.21
C ALA A 716 -0.42 15.49 31.63
N GLN A 717 -1.36 16.41 31.86
CA GLN A 717 -1.25 17.82 31.45
C GLN A 717 -0.02 18.52 32.06
N ALA A 718 0.34 18.21 33.31
CA ALA A 718 1.54 18.79 33.93
C ALA A 718 2.83 18.30 33.27
N ILE A 719 2.90 17.03 32.86
CA ILE A 719 4.05 16.50 32.10
C ILE A 719 4.11 17.15 30.72
N ILE A 720 2.98 17.18 30.00
CA ILE A 720 2.87 17.78 28.67
C ILE A 720 3.35 19.23 28.69
N GLN A 721 2.85 20.03 29.63
CA GLN A 721 3.23 21.44 29.76
C GLN A 721 4.73 21.59 30.05
N ALA A 722 5.28 20.78 30.98
CA ALA A 722 6.69 20.87 31.33
C ALA A 722 7.62 20.48 30.16
N LEU A 723 7.22 19.51 29.35
CA LEU A 723 7.94 19.12 28.13
C LEU A 723 7.85 20.20 27.04
N GLN A 724 6.66 20.77 26.80
CA GLN A 724 6.45 21.85 25.83
C GLN A 724 7.23 23.12 26.18
N GLN A 725 7.37 23.42 27.47
CA GLN A 725 8.15 24.56 27.98
C GLN A 725 9.65 24.23 28.13
N GLU A 726 10.09 23.02 27.74
CA GLU A 726 11.46 22.53 27.93
C GLU A 726 11.95 22.57 29.40
N LYS A 727 11.02 22.63 30.35
CA LYS A 727 11.26 22.64 31.80
C LYS A 727 11.31 21.23 32.41
N PHE A 728 11.23 20.18 31.60
CA PHE A 728 11.46 18.81 32.05
C PHE A 728 12.48 18.09 31.16
N LYS A 729 13.57 17.64 31.78
CA LYS A 729 14.68 16.95 31.12
C LYS A 729 15.01 15.65 31.86
N VAL A 730 15.53 14.67 31.14
CA VAL A 730 15.81 13.32 31.62
C VAL A 730 17.26 12.97 31.27
N PHE A 731 17.98 12.38 32.21
CA PHE A 731 19.34 11.92 31.92
C PHE A 731 19.31 10.70 30.98
N ASP A 732 20.26 10.61 30.05
CA ASP A 732 20.37 9.46 29.14
C ASP A 732 20.57 8.10 29.85
N THR A 733 20.97 8.13 31.12
CA THR A 733 21.05 6.96 32.01
C THR A 733 19.69 6.45 32.45
N CYS A 734 18.62 7.22 32.30
CA CYS A 734 17.25 6.81 32.62
C CYS A 734 16.63 6.03 31.46
N ARG A 735 17.22 4.88 31.14
CA ARG A 735 16.92 4.05 29.97
C ARG A 735 15.48 3.54 29.95
N HIS A 736 14.93 3.15 31.10
CA HIS A 736 13.57 2.62 31.17
C HIS A 736 12.54 3.71 30.94
N PHE A 737 12.73 4.90 31.52
CA PHE A 737 11.88 6.05 31.20
C PHE A 737 11.88 6.36 29.69
N ILE A 738 13.07 6.44 29.09
CA ILE A 738 13.24 6.79 27.68
C ILE A 738 12.63 5.71 26.75
N ARG A 739 12.69 4.44 27.15
CA ARG A 739 12.11 3.33 26.39
C ARG A 739 10.58 3.29 26.50
N THR A 740 10.01 3.56 27.68
CA THR A 740 8.59 3.30 27.93
C THR A 740 7.70 4.52 27.75
N VAL A 741 8.09 5.68 28.28
CA VAL A 741 7.21 6.86 28.34
C VAL A 741 6.90 7.47 26.98
N PRO A 742 7.87 7.66 26.06
CA PRO A 742 7.58 8.26 24.77
C PRO A 742 6.62 7.44 23.90
N VAL A 743 6.59 6.12 24.09
CA VAL A 743 5.84 5.19 23.23
C VAL A 743 4.46 4.81 23.78
N LEU A 744 4.08 5.29 24.97
CA LEU A 744 2.76 5.05 25.55
C LEU A 744 1.68 5.60 24.63
N MET A 745 0.63 4.84 24.38
CA MET A 745 -0.52 5.26 23.55
C MET A 745 -1.58 5.98 24.40
N PRO A 746 -2.48 6.78 23.82
CA PRO A 746 -3.67 7.26 24.52
C PRO A 746 -4.61 6.11 24.88
N ASP A 747 -5.24 6.18 26.06
CA ASP A 747 -6.26 5.21 26.46
C ASP A 747 -7.46 5.27 25.48
N PRO A 748 -7.91 4.13 24.93
CA PRO A 748 -9.00 4.08 23.94
C PRO A 748 -10.37 4.54 24.49
N HIS A 749 -10.55 4.53 25.81
CA HIS A 749 -11.76 4.99 26.50
C HIS A 749 -11.59 6.40 27.11
N ASN A 750 -10.36 6.84 27.36
CA ASN A 750 -10.04 8.18 27.85
C ASN A 750 -8.79 8.77 27.18
N TRP A 751 -9.00 9.39 26.02
CA TRP A 751 -7.95 10.01 25.20
C TRP A 751 -7.12 11.11 25.90
N GLU A 752 -7.54 11.60 27.08
CA GLU A 752 -6.80 12.56 27.91
C GLU A 752 -5.82 11.89 28.90
N ASP A 753 -5.67 10.56 28.84
CA ASP A 753 -4.76 9.76 29.65
C ASP A 753 -4.02 8.72 28.78
N VAL A 754 -2.98 8.10 29.34
CA VAL A 754 -2.25 7.00 28.67
C VAL A 754 -2.96 5.67 28.87
N ASP A 755 -2.80 4.77 27.91
CA ASP A 755 -3.25 3.38 27.97
C ASP A 755 -2.56 2.65 29.13
N THR A 756 -3.34 2.37 30.19
CA THR A 756 -2.86 1.70 31.40
C THR A 756 -2.60 0.20 31.21
N GLU A 757 -2.96 -0.37 30.06
CA GLU A 757 -2.58 -1.74 29.71
C GLU A 757 -1.12 -1.81 29.20
N MET A 758 -0.51 -0.68 28.85
CA MET A 758 0.90 -0.57 28.47
C MET A 758 1.82 -0.44 29.68
N GLU A 759 3.15 -0.48 29.45
CA GLU A 759 4.16 -0.34 30.51
C GLU A 759 4.27 1.12 31.02
N ASP A 760 3.28 1.57 31.81
CA ASP A 760 3.08 2.96 32.23
C ASP A 760 3.69 3.33 33.60
N HIS A 761 4.38 2.41 34.29
CA HIS A 761 4.97 2.64 35.61
C HIS A 761 5.87 3.88 35.72
N CYS A 762 6.70 4.12 34.70
CA CYS A 762 7.55 5.31 34.63
C CYS A 762 6.75 6.60 34.42
N TRP A 763 5.60 6.50 33.75
CA TRP A 763 4.69 7.61 33.51
C TRP A 763 3.92 7.98 34.77
N ASP A 764 3.33 6.99 35.45
CA ASP A 764 2.61 7.19 36.72
C ASP A 764 3.50 7.82 37.78
N GLU A 765 4.72 7.28 37.91
CA GLU A 765 5.72 7.81 38.83
C GLU A 765 6.11 9.28 38.51
N ALA A 766 6.34 9.61 37.24
CA ALA A 766 6.62 10.97 36.82
C ALA A 766 5.42 11.91 37.01
N MET A 767 4.19 11.43 36.80
CA MET A 767 2.96 12.20 37.04
C MET A 767 2.84 12.56 38.52
N TYR A 768 3.09 11.60 39.42
CA TYR A 768 3.10 11.85 40.86
C TYR A 768 4.12 12.93 41.24
N SER A 769 5.32 12.87 40.64
CA SER A 769 6.41 13.82 40.83
C SER A 769 6.02 15.24 40.43
N LEU A 770 5.68 15.45 39.15
CA LEU A 770 5.51 16.79 38.56
C LEU A 770 4.23 17.47 39.03
N ARG A 771 3.15 16.72 39.25
CA ARG A 771 1.90 17.29 39.77
C ARG A 771 2.07 17.89 41.17
N SER A 772 2.91 17.30 42.01
CA SER A 772 3.19 17.84 43.34
C SER A 772 3.90 19.21 43.31
N ARG A 773 4.38 19.64 42.13
CA ARG A 773 5.21 20.82 41.92
C ARG A 773 4.70 21.77 40.82
N HIS A 774 3.49 21.59 40.31
CA HIS A 774 2.92 22.40 39.22
C HIS A 774 3.04 23.92 39.42
N LYS A 775 2.88 24.43 40.66
CA LYS A 775 3.07 25.87 40.98
C LYS A 775 4.52 26.36 40.88
N ALA A 776 5.52 25.49 41.06
CA ALA A 776 6.93 25.84 40.96
C ALA A 776 7.43 25.90 39.50
N LEU A 777 6.70 25.29 38.57
CA LEU A 777 6.99 25.31 37.13
C LEU A 777 6.53 26.61 36.43
N GLN A 778 5.77 27.48 37.13
CA GLN A 778 5.23 28.75 36.60
C GLN A 778 6.12 29.98 36.87
N LEU A 779 7.43 29.81 37.12
CA LEU A 779 8.33 30.95 37.39
C LEU A 779 8.67 31.72 36.10
N ASP A 780 8.48 33.05 36.13
CA ASP A 780 8.57 33.99 35.00
C ASP A 780 9.88 33.94 34.18
N ASP A 781 9.73 34.10 32.87
CA ASP A 781 10.76 34.20 31.82
C ASP A 781 11.55 35.53 31.88
N ALA A 782 12.28 35.76 32.98
CA ALA A 782 13.15 36.91 33.12
C ALA A 782 14.61 36.50 33.34
N ALA A 783 15.30 36.11 32.26
CA ALA A 783 16.74 36.36 32.03
C ALA A 783 17.20 35.76 30.69
N ASN A 784 17.76 36.59 29.81
CA ASN A 784 18.39 36.17 28.54
C ASN A 784 19.78 35.53 28.69
N GLU A 785 20.24 35.26 29.93
CA GLU A 785 21.52 34.61 30.19
C GLU A 785 21.38 33.43 31.17
N PRO A 786 22.05 32.28 30.92
CA PRO A 786 21.97 31.12 31.79
C PRO A 786 22.58 31.43 33.17
N LYS A 787 21.79 31.27 34.23
CA LYS A 787 22.21 31.56 35.60
C LYS A 787 23.41 30.69 36.01
N PRO A 788 24.35 31.20 36.82
CA PRO A 788 25.46 30.42 37.34
C PRO A 788 24.99 29.10 37.97
N GLY A 789 25.61 27.99 37.56
CA GLY A 789 25.32 26.64 38.03
C GLY A 789 24.27 25.86 37.23
N THR A 790 23.54 26.45 36.29
CA THR A 790 22.58 25.71 35.44
C THR A 790 23.28 24.86 34.37
N TYR A 791 22.55 23.92 33.75
CA TYR A 791 23.11 23.03 32.71
C TYR A 791 23.75 23.81 31.55
N ASP A 792 23.06 24.83 31.03
CA ASP A 792 23.57 25.64 29.92
C ASP A 792 24.79 26.49 30.34
N TRP A 793 24.82 26.95 31.60
CA TRP A 793 26.01 27.59 32.16
C TRP A 793 27.18 26.61 32.30
N LEU A 794 26.94 25.38 32.77
CA LEU A 794 27.96 24.33 32.90
C LEU A 794 28.54 23.94 31.54
N ILE A 795 27.72 23.84 30.49
CA ILE A 795 28.17 23.62 29.10
C ILE A 795 29.02 24.81 28.63
N LYS A 796 28.55 26.04 28.83
CA LYS A 796 29.27 27.26 28.40
C LYS A 796 30.66 27.30 29.04
N VAL A 797 30.75 27.16 30.36
CA VAL A 797 32.03 27.19 31.10
C VAL A 797 32.97 26.04 30.72
N THR A 798 32.45 24.82 30.50
CA THR A 798 33.28 23.69 30.04
C THR A 798 33.75 23.86 28.59
N SER A 799 32.95 24.48 27.73
CA SER A 799 33.33 24.79 26.34
C SER A 799 34.39 25.90 26.24
N GLU A 800 34.31 26.92 27.10
CA GLU A 800 35.29 28.02 27.20
C GLU A 800 36.62 27.53 27.79
N LYS A 801 36.59 26.64 28.81
CA LYS A 801 37.81 25.98 29.31
C LYS A 801 38.50 25.11 28.26
N LYS A 802 37.75 24.39 27.40
CA LYS A 802 38.33 23.61 26.29
C LYS A 802 39.00 24.46 25.21
N ARG A 803 38.52 25.69 24.97
CA ARG A 803 39.17 26.64 24.04
C ARG A 803 40.45 27.24 24.62
N THR A 804 40.52 27.44 25.92
CA THR A 804 41.70 28.04 26.58
C THR A 804 42.87 27.06 26.74
N ILE A 805 42.63 25.74 26.64
CA ILE A 805 43.67 24.69 26.71
C ILE A 805 44.24 24.35 25.30
N ARG A 806 43.69 24.94 24.23
CA ARG A 806 44.16 24.75 22.84
C ARG A 806 44.91 25.96 22.27
N VAL A 807 45.43 26.84 23.13
CA VAL A 807 46.37 27.91 22.76
C VAL A 807 47.74 27.59 23.29
#